data_AF-A0A503DRL1-F1
#
_entry.id   AF-A0A503DRL1-F1
#
_cell.length_a   1.000
_cell.length_b   1.000
_cell.length_c   1.000
_cell.angle_alpha   90.00
_cell.angle_beta   90.00
_cell.angle_gamma   90.00
#
_symmetry.space_group_name_H-M   'P 1'
#
loop_
_entity.id
_entity.type
_entity.pdbx_description
1 polymer ?
#
loop_
_entity_poly.entity_id
_entity_poly.type
_entity_poly.pdbx_seq_one_letter_code
_entity_poly.pdbx_strand_id
1 'polypeptide(L)'
;MARLANVEILGAGPAGLYTAILMRRFMPHVKLRVTEQNPSGATFGFGVVFSDQALDFLKASDPAIYDLITPHMERWKNMTLNLPKGNVTLDGVGFSAIGRLEIIEILRRQAQSMGVELRFSHQVMTLDELDAELIVGADGLNSLIRRSSETEFGTNLEHFTNHFAWFGTNRPFETLTQTFIDAELGALNAHHYRFEKNRSTFIVECDDATFQRYGFASKSEQESAQMCERLFSEVLEGAQLVTNKSMWRQFPKLWCEKWVAGRHVLLGDAAHTAHFSIGSGTRLALEDAIALVDKLSTIDDVDEALAAYQAERPPIAKKIVNAANTSARWYEDFASKMELPPLDFAFDYMSRSGRMDLDRMRRLAPEFVARYEREKAATPAAIIDPVGDGTSGAEEIGFRKADHPNCSSFLWDNLERNPEKLAVIGPAGSRTYRELIAEAARWGNAFKAAGLAQGDRIPFFLDDTPSFPEAFFGAVRAGFVPVLLNIQTRPDVLNFFLKDTSATIAVCEAAFATMFADQAVEGSLLKQTVIVNGECDGPGLIRSDAFLAGHSETLECTPTTPDDMAFWMYSSGSTGRPKGIVHLHHDMAYSQQTFGARVLDLQVDDIGFSVPKAYFAYGFGNSLLFPFAVGATSLLLAGQPRPEAVLDAVEKYRPTVIFGLPTLYTALVHSKEVEKRDLSSLRLSMSAAEILSQEVYTSWKQLTGHGPTEGLGSTEMLHIYLSNKKDDHRIGSAGCRVPGYEIRLETPDGQPAQPGEEGLMFVRGHSSTPCYWNRPDKTRETMRGDWIYTGDRFIETDGYYYFQGRADDLIKVSGQWVWPLEVERCLSEHPDVQECAVMAHKLPDQRMTLRAVVQLRSGLAAGDTRSRELADFVKARLQPHKYPRIIEYVREIPKTGTGKIDRQALLQDASAA
;
A
#
# COMPACT_ATOMS: atom_id res chain seq x y z
N MET A 1 -14.41 22.33 -43.10
CA MET A 1 -14.58 20.94 -42.61
C MET A 1 -16.07 20.69 -42.48
N ALA A 2 -16.55 19.54 -42.96
CA ALA A 2 -17.98 19.25 -42.94
C ALA A 2 -18.41 18.83 -41.54
N ARG A 3 -19.48 19.43 -41.02
CA ARG A 3 -20.13 18.98 -39.78
C ARG A 3 -20.69 17.59 -39.99
N LEU A 4 -20.55 16.73 -38.98
CA LEU A 4 -21.06 15.35 -38.97
C LEU A 4 -22.51 15.29 -39.44
N ALA A 5 -22.79 14.53 -40.49
CA ALA A 5 -24.10 14.51 -41.14
C ALA A 5 -24.93 13.27 -40.78
N ASN A 6 -24.32 12.10 -40.65
CA ASN A 6 -25.02 10.86 -40.34
C ASN A 6 -24.20 9.93 -39.42
N VAL A 7 -24.90 9.16 -38.57
CA VAL A 7 -24.32 8.25 -37.59
C VAL A 7 -25.15 6.98 -37.51
N GLU A 8 -24.46 5.83 -37.53
CA GLU A 8 -25.05 4.52 -37.23
C GLU A 8 -24.54 4.03 -35.87
N ILE A 9 -25.45 3.65 -34.99
CA ILE A 9 -25.13 3.05 -33.69
C ILE A 9 -25.54 1.58 -33.72
N LEU A 10 -24.58 0.68 -33.54
CA LEU A 10 -24.82 -0.75 -33.43
C LEU A 10 -25.06 -1.12 -31.97
N GLY A 11 -26.22 -1.69 -31.68
CA GLY A 11 -26.65 -2.11 -30.34
C GLY A 11 -27.65 -1.15 -29.70
N ALA A 12 -28.81 -1.67 -29.29
CA ALA A 12 -29.86 -0.93 -28.59
C ALA A 12 -29.90 -1.23 -27.08
N GLY A 13 -28.74 -1.52 -26.48
CA GLY A 13 -28.58 -1.55 -25.02
C GLY A 13 -28.57 -0.14 -24.40
N PRO A 14 -28.38 -0.02 -23.08
CA PRO A 14 -28.33 1.28 -22.40
C PRO A 14 -27.32 2.24 -23.01
N ALA A 15 -26.15 1.74 -23.42
CA ALA A 15 -25.07 2.53 -23.99
C ALA A 15 -25.46 3.17 -25.34
N GLY A 16 -25.99 2.36 -26.27
CA GLY A 16 -26.37 2.82 -27.61
C GLY A 16 -27.61 3.72 -27.60
N LEU A 17 -28.67 3.34 -26.85
CA LEU A 17 -29.88 4.16 -26.74
C LEU A 17 -29.60 5.50 -26.06
N TYR A 18 -28.77 5.52 -25.02
CA TYR A 18 -28.43 6.78 -24.35
C TYR A 18 -27.52 7.67 -25.19
N THR A 19 -26.55 7.09 -25.92
CA THR A 19 -25.78 7.82 -26.93
C THR A 19 -26.71 8.47 -27.95
N ALA A 20 -27.72 7.74 -28.42
CA ALA A 20 -28.68 8.27 -29.38
C ALA A 20 -29.51 9.44 -28.84
N ILE A 21 -29.96 9.36 -27.59
CA ILE A 21 -30.68 10.43 -26.89
C ILE A 21 -29.81 11.69 -26.79
N LEU A 22 -28.55 11.54 -26.36
CA LEU A 22 -27.62 12.65 -26.20
C LEU A 22 -27.29 13.28 -27.56
N MET A 23 -26.99 12.47 -28.58
CA MET A 23 -26.73 12.96 -29.94
C MET A 23 -27.94 13.73 -30.50
N ARG A 24 -29.16 13.21 -30.33
CA ARG A 24 -30.36 13.92 -30.79
C ARG A 24 -30.59 15.23 -30.03
N ARG A 25 -30.23 15.30 -28.74
CA ARG A 25 -30.33 16.50 -27.91
C ARG A 25 -29.35 17.60 -28.35
N PHE A 26 -28.08 17.24 -28.51
CA PHE A 26 -26.99 18.23 -28.72
C PHE A 26 -26.65 18.43 -30.20
N MET A 27 -26.96 17.47 -31.06
CA MET A 27 -26.69 17.49 -32.50
C MET A 27 -27.95 17.14 -33.31
N PRO A 28 -29.03 17.94 -33.21
CA PRO A 28 -30.32 17.62 -33.83
C PRO A 28 -30.26 17.52 -35.37
N HIS A 29 -29.23 18.08 -36.00
CA HIS A 29 -28.99 18.05 -37.44
C HIS A 29 -28.49 16.70 -37.96
N VAL A 30 -27.94 15.84 -37.10
CA VAL A 30 -27.38 14.54 -37.48
C VAL A 30 -28.50 13.55 -37.79
N LYS A 31 -28.41 12.89 -38.95
CA LYS A 31 -29.26 11.73 -39.27
C LYS A 31 -28.76 10.53 -38.47
N LEU A 32 -29.60 10.01 -37.58
CA LEU A 32 -29.19 9.04 -36.58
C LEU A 32 -30.07 7.81 -36.64
N ARG A 33 -29.42 6.64 -36.75
CA ARG A 33 -30.07 5.32 -36.66
C ARG A 33 -29.39 4.46 -35.60
N VAL A 34 -30.20 3.72 -34.85
CA VAL A 34 -29.75 2.65 -33.96
C VAL A 34 -30.21 1.31 -34.53
N THR A 35 -29.28 0.39 -34.72
CA THR A 35 -29.54 -0.94 -35.29
C THR A 35 -29.26 -2.03 -34.25
N GLU A 36 -30.24 -2.88 -34.00
CA GLU A 36 -30.19 -3.99 -33.04
C GLU A 36 -30.56 -5.31 -33.72
N GLN A 37 -29.71 -6.31 -33.52
CA GLN A 37 -29.91 -7.65 -34.10
C GLN A 37 -31.06 -8.40 -33.43
N ASN A 38 -31.31 -8.16 -32.14
CA ASN A 38 -32.36 -8.82 -31.41
C ASN A 38 -33.74 -8.16 -31.64
N PRO A 39 -34.85 -8.90 -31.42
CA PRO A 39 -36.18 -8.31 -31.43
C PRO A 39 -36.36 -7.24 -30.34
N SER A 40 -37.25 -6.28 -30.59
CA SER A 40 -37.66 -5.31 -29.56
C SER A 40 -38.22 -6.05 -28.34
N GLY A 41 -37.82 -5.62 -27.14
CA GLY A 41 -38.21 -6.27 -25.88
C GLY A 41 -37.36 -7.50 -25.51
N ALA A 42 -36.40 -7.91 -26.35
CA ALA A 42 -35.44 -8.94 -25.97
C ALA A 42 -34.36 -8.36 -25.06
N THR A 43 -34.08 -9.03 -23.94
CA THR A 43 -32.96 -8.73 -23.05
C THR A 43 -32.34 -10.03 -22.55
N PHE A 44 -31.07 -9.97 -22.14
CA PHE A 44 -30.42 -11.07 -21.42
C PHE A 44 -30.18 -10.66 -19.97
N GLY A 45 -30.49 -11.56 -19.03
CA GLY A 45 -30.43 -11.26 -17.60
C GLY A 45 -31.65 -10.50 -17.06
N PHE A 46 -31.50 -9.97 -15.85
CA PHE A 46 -32.60 -9.50 -14.99
C PHE A 46 -32.38 -8.07 -14.51
N GLY A 47 -32.18 -7.80 -13.22
CA GLY A 47 -31.94 -6.47 -12.68
C GLY A 47 -30.47 -6.04 -12.71
N VAL A 48 -30.24 -4.74 -12.90
CA VAL A 48 -28.92 -4.11 -12.75
C VAL A 48 -28.90 -3.25 -11.50
N VAL A 49 -27.74 -3.12 -10.87
CA VAL A 49 -27.56 -2.39 -9.62
C VAL A 49 -26.52 -1.28 -9.78
N PHE A 50 -26.76 -0.17 -9.08
CA PHE A 50 -25.91 1.01 -8.95
C PHE A 50 -25.64 1.23 -7.45
N SER A 51 -24.41 1.53 -7.05
CA SER A 51 -24.16 1.99 -5.67
C SER A 51 -24.95 3.28 -5.40
N ASP A 52 -25.22 3.62 -4.14
CA ASP A 52 -26.10 4.75 -3.78
C ASP A 52 -25.70 6.10 -4.45
N GLN A 53 -24.39 6.32 -4.65
CA GLN A 53 -23.83 7.51 -5.33
C GLN A 53 -23.57 7.31 -6.84
N ALA A 54 -23.80 6.11 -7.39
CA ALA A 54 -23.42 5.79 -8.76
C ALA A 54 -24.28 6.48 -9.81
N LEU A 55 -25.42 7.09 -9.46
CA LEU A 55 -26.21 7.90 -10.40
C LEU A 55 -25.99 9.42 -10.24
N ASP A 56 -25.10 9.86 -9.35
CA ASP A 56 -24.82 11.29 -9.16
C ASP A 56 -24.22 11.92 -10.43
N PHE A 57 -23.41 11.18 -11.18
CA PHE A 57 -22.90 11.64 -12.48
C PHE A 57 -24.04 11.90 -13.47
N LEU A 58 -25.06 11.03 -13.47
CA LEU A 58 -26.20 11.12 -14.36
C LEU A 58 -27.10 12.29 -13.93
N LYS A 59 -27.32 12.47 -12.63
CA LYS A 59 -28.02 13.64 -12.10
C LYS A 59 -27.32 14.94 -12.46
N ALA A 60 -25.99 14.97 -12.43
CA ALA A 60 -25.21 16.16 -12.77
C ALA A 60 -25.19 16.45 -14.28
N SER A 61 -25.13 15.39 -15.12
CA SER A 61 -24.95 15.53 -16.57
C SER A 61 -26.27 15.55 -17.35
N ASP A 62 -27.28 14.81 -16.90
CA ASP A 62 -28.59 14.70 -17.53
C ASP A 62 -29.71 14.50 -16.48
N PRO A 63 -30.13 15.58 -15.77
CA PRO A 63 -31.21 15.53 -14.79
C PRO A 63 -32.51 14.94 -15.34
N ALA A 64 -32.82 15.16 -16.62
CA ALA A 64 -34.05 14.68 -17.23
C ALA A 64 -34.07 13.14 -17.33
N ILE A 65 -32.97 12.53 -17.74
CA ILE A 65 -32.86 11.06 -17.79
C ILE A 65 -32.77 10.47 -16.37
N TYR A 66 -32.10 11.16 -15.45
CA TYR A 66 -32.12 10.79 -14.04
C TYR A 66 -33.55 10.74 -13.47
N ASP A 67 -34.35 11.78 -13.72
CA ASP A 67 -35.74 11.88 -13.26
C ASP A 67 -36.69 10.88 -13.94
N LEU A 68 -36.37 10.46 -15.18
CA LEU A 68 -37.11 9.42 -15.88
C LEU A 68 -36.83 8.01 -15.34
N ILE A 69 -35.58 7.71 -14.96
CA ILE A 69 -35.18 6.37 -14.50
C ILE A 69 -35.51 6.17 -13.01
N THR A 70 -35.24 7.19 -12.19
CA THR A 70 -35.30 7.08 -10.72
C THR A 70 -36.63 6.54 -10.16
N PRO A 71 -37.82 6.93 -10.66
CA PRO A 71 -39.09 6.41 -10.15
C PRO A 71 -39.29 4.89 -10.34
N HIS A 72 -38.53 4.29 -11.25
CA HIS A 72 -38.60 2.86 -11.57
C HIS A 72 -37.56 2.04 -10.79
N MET A 73 -36.79 2.67 -9.89
CA MET A 73 -35.72 2.01 -9.15
C MET A 73 -36.17 1.57 -7.75
N GLU A 74 -35.74 0.39 -7.37
CA GLU A 74 -35.74 -0.08 -5.98
C GLU A 74 -34.50 0.48 -5.26
N ARG A 75 -34.63 0.86 -3.98
CA ARG A 75 -33.52 1.41 -3.18
C ARG A 75 -33.45 0.80 -1.78
N TRP A 76 -32.25 0.70 -1.25
CA TRP A 76 -31.97 0.28 0.12
C TRP A 76 -30.64 0.87 0.61
N LYS A 77 -30.46 0.93 1.94
CA LYS A 77 -29.29 1.58 2.56
C LYS A 77 -28.21 0.63 3.09
N ASN A 78 -28.54 -0.64 3.26
CA ASN A 78 -27.64 -1.61 3.88
C ASN A 78 -27.35 -2.76 2.91
N MET A 79 -26.23 -3.43 3.13
CA MET A 79 -25.88 -4.68 2.45
C MET A 79 -25.75 -5.79 3.49
N THR A 80 -26.10 -7.02 3.13
CA THR A 80 -25.95 -8.18 4.02
C THR A 80 -24.98 -9.19 3.44
N LEU A 81 -24.13 -9.75 4.30
CA LEU A 81 -23.29 -10.91 4.00
C LEU A 81 -23.80 -12.08 4.84
N ASN A 82 -24.28 -13.14 4.19
CA ASN A 82 -24.69 -14.38 4.83
C ASN A 82 -23.59 -15.42 4.65
N LEU A 83 -23.08 -15.94 5.76
CA LEU A 83 -22.05 -16.97 5.83
C LEU A 83 -22.62 -18.20 6.55
N PRO A 84 -22.01 -19.39 6.39
CA PRO A 84 -22.38 -20.57 7.17
C PRO A 84 -22.28 -20.33 8.70
N LYS A 85 -21.31 -19.49 9.12
CA LYS A 85 -21.03 -19.18 10.53
C LYS A 85 -21.84 -18.00 11.08
N GLY A 86 -22.73 -17.38 10.29
CA GLY A 86 -23.56 -16.23 10.72
C GLY A 86 -23.76 -15.19 9.63
N ASN A 87 -24.41 -14.08 9.95
CA ASN A 87 -24.60 -12.97 9.02
C ASN A 87 -24.00 -11.66 9.54
N VAL A 88 -23.64 -10.78 8.62
CA VAL A 88 -23.14 -9.44 8.91
C VAL A 88 -23.86 -8.42 8.05
N THR A 89 -24.58 -7.51 8.70
CA THR A 89 -25.09 -6.29 8.06
C THR A 89 -23.97 -5.25 7.99
N LEU A 90 -23.79 -4.71 6.79
CA LEU A 90 -22.96 -3.55 6.48
C LEU A 90 -23.89 -2.33 6.35
N ASP A 91 -23.95 -1.53 7.40
CA ASP A 91 -24.76 -0.31 7.43
C ASP A 91 -24.24 0.74 6.43
N GLY A 92 -25.14 1.52 5.84
CA GLY A 92 -24.80 2.62 4.92
C GLY A 92 -24.21 2.19 3.56
N VAL A 93 -23.98 0.90 3.34
CA VAL A 93 -23.62 0.33 2.02
C VAL A 93 -24.90 0.13 1.20
N GLY A 94 -25.43 1.26 0.70
CA GLY A 94 -26.68 1.32 -0.06
C GLY A 94 -26.51 1.12 -1.56
N PHE A 95 -27.59 0.67 -2.20
CA PHE A 95 -27.67 0.53 -3.65
C PHE A 95 -29.07 0.86 -4.18
N SER A 96 -29.12 1.18 -5.46
CA SER A 96 -30.34 1.31 -6.26
C SER A 96 -30.33 0.29 -7.39
N ALA A 97 -31.46 -0.38 -7.66
CA ALA A 97 -31.56 -1.34 -8.76
C ALA A 97 -32.79 -1.10 -9.62
N ILE A 98 -32.70 -1.52 -10.88
CA ILE A 98 -33.79 -1.45 -11.86
C ILE A 98 -33.72 -2.67 -12.78
N GLY A 99 -34.87 -3.13 -13.27
CA GLY A 99 -34.92 -4.15 -14.31
C GLY A 99 -34.13 -3.72 -15.55
N ARG A 100 -33.25 -4.58 -16.07
CA ARG A 100 -32.49 -4.29 -17.30
C ARG A 100 -33.41 -4.02 -18.49
N LEU A 101 -34.50 -4.79 -18.62
CA LEU A 101 -35.51 -4.54 -19.64
C LEU A 101 -36.17 -3.18 -19.44
N GLU A 102 -36.50 -2.82 -18.20
CA GLU A 102 -37.18 -1.57 -17.88
C GLU A 102 -36.34 -0.34 -18.25
N ILE A 103 -35.05 -0.31 -17.89
CA ILE A 103 -34.16 0.81 -18.29
C ILE A 103 -33.99 0.88 -19.81
N ILE A 104 -33.89 -0.26 -20.51
CA ILE A 104 -33.83 -0.30 -21.98
C ILE A 104 -35.13 0.28 -22.56
N GLU A 105 -36.28 -0.10 -22.04
CA GLU A 105 -37.58 0.38 -22.52
C GLU A 105 -37.80 1.87 -22.26
N ILE A 106 -37.37 2.39 -21.11
CA ILE A 106 -37.39 3.84 -20.81
C ILE A 106 -36.54 4.60 -21.84
N LEU A 107 -35.29 4.18 -22.03
CA LEU A 107 -34.39 4.83 -23.01
C LEU A 107 -34.90 4.67 -24.45
N ARG A 108 -35.49 3.52 -24.79
CA ARG A 108 -36.06 3.27 -26.12
C ARG A 108 -37.23 4.21 -26.41
N ARG A 109 -38.19 4.32 -25.48
CA ARG A 109 -39.34 5.23 -25.62
C ARG A 109 -38.87 6.68 -25.71
N GLN A 110 -37.86 7.06 -24.91
CA GLN A 110 -37.30 8.38 -24.96
C GLN A 110 -36.63 8.68 -26.31
N ALA A 111 -35.78 7.78 -26.82
CA ALA A 111 -35.15 7.91 -28.13
C ALA A 111 -36.19 8.03 -29.25
N GLN A 112 -37.25 7.20 -29.22
CA GLN A 112 -38.35 7.26 -30.18
C GLN A 112 -39.10 8.61 -30.11
N SER A 113 -39.39 9.10 -28.90
CA SER A 113 -40.07 10.39 -28.72
C SER A 113 -39.27 11.57 -29.29
N MET A 114 -37.95 11.42 -29.40
CA MET A 114 -37.04 12.40 -29.98
C MET A 114 -36.78 12.16 -31.48
N GLY A 115 -37.49 11.22 -32.12
CA GLY A 115 -37.35 10.94 -33.55
C GLY A 115 -36.05 10.24 -33.94
N VAL A 116 -35.48 9.42 -33.05
CA VAL A 116 -34.38 8.51 -33.42
C VAL A 116 -34.94 7.33 -34.23
N GLU A 117 -34.30 7.00 -35.36
CA GLU A 117 -34.66 5.84 -36.16
C GLU A 117 -34.15 4.57 -35.46
N LEU A 118 -35.04 3.67 -35.05
CA LEU A 118 -34.68 2.41 -34.40
C LEU A 118 -35.01 1.22 -35.31
N ARG A 119 -34.03 0.36 -35.56
CA ARG A 119 -34.16 -0.85 -36.38
C ARG A 119 -33.83 -2.10 -35.56
N PHE A 120 -34.86 -2.87 -35.20
CA PHE A 120 -34.71 -4.14 -34.48
C PHE A 120 -34.79 -5.34 -35.41
N SER A 121 -34.43 -6.53 -34.92
CA SER A 121 -34.41 -7.78 -35.69
C SER A 121 -33.59 -7.67 -36.97
N HIS A 122 -32.52 -6.87 -36.94
CA HIS A 122 -31.66 -6.66 -38.09
C HIS A 122 -30.20 -6.88 -37.73
N GLN A 123 -29.66 -8.01 -38.20
CA GLN A 123 -28.26 -8.34 -38.05
C GLN A 123 -27.48 -7.71 -39.20
N VAL A 124 -26.50 -6.88 -38.85
CA VAL A 124 -25.48 -6.37 -39.77
C VAL A 124 -24.35 -7.39 -39.80
N MET A 125 -23.96 -7.88 -40.99
CA MET A 125 -22.92 -8.90 -41.11
C MET A 125 -21.55 -8.27 -41.37
N THR A 126 -21.50 -7.18 -42.14
CA THR A 126 -20.27 -6.42 -42.40
C THR A 126 -20.50 -4.92 -42.24
N LEU A 127 -19.43 -4.18 -41.92
CA LEU A 127 -19.51 -2.72 -41.78
C LEU A 127 -19.81 -2.01 -43.11
N ASP A 128 -19.50 -2.63 -44.25
CA ASP A 128 -19.79 -2.11 -45.59
C ASP A 128 -21.30 -1.97 -45.89
N GLU A 129 -22.16 -2.62 -45.11
CA GLU A 129 -23.63 -2.47 -45.20
C GLU A 129 -24.12 -1.12 -44.66
N LEU A 130 -23.26 -0.38 -43.94
CA LEU A 130 -23.60 0.85 -43.23
C LEU A 130 -23.09 2.08 -44.01
N ASP A 131 -24.02 2.90 -44.49
CA ASP A 131 -23.73 4.19 -45.12
C ASP A 131 -23.74 5.30 -44.06
N ALA A 132 -22.62 5.43 -43.33
CA ALA A 132 -22.45 6.43 -42.28
C ALA A 132 -21.03 7.03 -42.20
N GLU A 133 -20.93 8.31 -41.83
CA GLU A 133 -19.69 9.05 -41.59
C GLU A 133 -19.04 8.70 -40.24
N LEU A 134 -19.82 8.11 -39.33
CA LEU A 134 -19.38 7.62 -38.03
C LEU A 134 -20.21 6.40 -37.64
N ILE A 135 -19.54 5.33 -37.22
CA ILE A 135 -20.19 4.12 -36.72
C ILE A 135 -19.78 3.90 -35.26
N VAL A 136 -20.77 3.81 -34.37
CA VAL A 136 -20.58 3.64 -32.93
C VAL A 136 -20.96 2.22 -32.51
N GLY A 137 -20.02 1.51 -31.90
CA GLY A 137 -20.16 0.15 -31.40
C GLY A 137 -20.60 0.16 -29.94
N ALA A 138 -21.87 -0.18 -29.72
CA ALA A 138 -22.53 -0.30 -28.43
C ALA A 138 -23.22 -1.66 -28.27
N ASP A 139 -22.82 -2.64 -29.09
CA ASP A 139 -23.36 -4.00 -29.23
C ASP A 139 -22.69 -5.03 -28.31
N GLY A 140 -21.95 -4.53 -27.32
CA GLY A 140 -21.43 -5.27 -26.18
C GLY A 140 -20.29 -6.24 -26.53
N LEU A 141 -20.17 -7.31 -25.75
CA LEU A 141 -19.05 -8.26 -25.85
C LEU A 141 -18.89 -8.87 -27.24
N ASN A 142 -19.95 -8.95 -28.07
CA ASN A 142 -19.87 -9.53 -29.42
C ASN A 142 -19.76 -8.45 -30.51
N SER A 143 -19.22 -7.27 -30.18
CA SER A 143 -19.19 -6.12 -31.06
C SER A 143 -18.68 -6.45 -32.47
N LEU A 144 -19.48 -6.12 -33.49
CA LEU A 144 -19.06 -6.30 -34.89
C LEU A 144 -17.87 -5.40 -35.19
N ILE A 145 -17.96 -4.11 -34.81
CA ILE A 145 -16.92 -3.11 -35.06
C ILE A 145 -15.57 -3.56 -34.50
N ARG A 146 -15.55 -3.98 -33.23
CA ARG A 146 -14.31 -4.43 -32.60
C ARG A 146 -13.73 -5.65 -33.32
N ARG A 147 -14.57 -6.65 -33.63
CA ARG A 147 -14.13 -7.90 -34.29
C ARG A 147 -13.67 -7.68 -35.73
N SER A 148 -14.21 -6.68 -36.42
CA SER A 148 -13.79 -6.35 -37.79
C SER A 148 -12.38 -5.71 -37.85
N SER A 149 -11.90 -5.11 -36.76
CA SER A 149 -10.61 -4.40 -36.70
C SER A 149 -9.86 -4.63 -35.38
N GLU A 150 -9.76 -5.87 -34.91
CA GLU A 150 -9.21 -6.18 -33.57
C GLU A 150 -7.80 -5.62 -33.34
N THR A 151 -6.94 -5.66 -34.37
CA THR A 151 -5.57 -5.14 -34.32
C THR A 151 -5.52 -3.63 -34.16
N GLU A 152 -6.44 -2.88 -34.80
CA GLU A 152 -6.47 -1.42 -34.70
C GLU A 152 -6.92 -0.96 -33.31
N PHE A 153 -7.89 -1.66 -32.72
CA PHE A 153 -8.38 -1.38 -31.37
C PHE A 153 -7.44 -1.91 -30.27
N GLY A 154 -6.47 -2.76 -30.60
CA GLY A 154 -5.60 -3.39 -29.61
C GLY A 154 -6.43 -4.19 -28.59
N THR A 155 -7.29 -5.06 -29.10
CA THR A 155 -8.24 -5.83 -28.27
C THR A 155 -7.50 -6.88 -27.46
N ASN A 156 -7.65 -6.83 -26.13
CA ASN A 156 -7.28 -7.91 -25.22
C ASN A 156 -8.55 -8.48 -24.57
N LEU A 157 -8.79 -9.78 -24.76
CA LEU A 157 -9.89 -10.52 -24.16
C LEU A 157 -9.36 -11.76 -23.41
N GLU A 158 -9.39 -11.67 -22.10
CA GLU A 158 -9.10 -12.78 -21.18
C GLU A 158 -10.39 -13.22 -20.46
N HIS A 159 -10.33 -14.28 -19.67
CA HIS A 159 -11.43 -14.72 -18.82
C HIS A 159 -10.93 -14.95 -17.40
N PHE A 160 -11.77 -14.64 -16.42
CA PHE A 160 -11.55 -15.11 -15.04
C PHE A 160 -11.85 -16.61 -14.95
N THR A 161 -11.36 -17.24 -13.89
CA THR A 161 -11.48 -18.70 -13.70
C THR A 161 -12.82 -19.11 -13.09
N ASN A 162 -13.43 -18.23 -12.30
CA ASN A 162 -14.75 -18.41 -11.69
C ASN A 162 -15.87 -18.51 -12.75
N HIS A 163 -16.87 -19.32 -12.45
CA HIS A 163 -18.06 -19.50 -13.28
C HIS A 163 -19.26 -18.86 -12.59
N PHE A 164 -20.11 -18.19 -13.37
CA PHE A 164 -21.36 -17.63 -12.89
C PHE A 164 -22.55 -17.93 -13.80
N ALA A 165 -23.74 -17.98 -13.23
CA ALA A 165 -25.02 -18.04 -13.94
C ALA A 165 -25.98 -17.00 -13.37
N TRP A 166 -26.68 -16.29 -14.25
CA TRP A 166 -27.58 -15.19 -13.88
C TRP A 166 -29.04 -15.60 -14.02
N PHE A 167 -29.72 -15.80 -12.90
CA PHE A 167 -31.14 -16.12 -12.80
C PHE A 167 -31.96 -14.92 -12.27
N GLY A 168 -33.27 -15.03 -12.40
CA GLY A 168 -34.23 -14.20 -11.69
C GLY A 168 -35.02 -15.04 -10.68
N THR A 169 -35.78 -14.39 -9.81
CA THR A 169 -36.77 -15.08 -8.98
C THR A 169 -37.93 -14.16 -8.62
N ASN A 170 -39.09 -14.73 -8.32
CA ASN A 170 -40.29 -13.99 -7.89
C ASN A 170 -40.30 -13.73 -6.36
N ARG A 171 -39.20 -14.04 -5.67
CA ARG A 171 -38.99 -13.71 -4.25
C ARG A 171 -38.32 -12.34 -4.14
N PRO A 172 -38.94 -11.34 -3.48
CA PRO A 172 -38.27 -10.08 -3.19
C PRO A 172 -37.24 -10.26 -2.07
N PHE A 173 -36.08 -9.62 -2.22
CA PHE A 173 -35.08 -9.50 -1.15
C PHE A 173 -35.03 -8.06 -0.63
N GLU A 174 -34.91 -7.88 0.69
CA GLU A 174 -34.96 -6.57 1.34
C GLU A 174 -33.75 -5.68 1.05
N THR A 175 -32.60 -6.30 0.87
CA THR A 175 -31.34 -5.61 0.58
C THR A 175 -30.52 -6.44 -0.40
N LEU A 176 -29.49 -5.81 -0.99
CA LEU A 176 -28.45 -6.58 -1.64
C LEU A 176 -27.77 -7.49 -0.64
N THR A 177 -27.81 -8.78 -0.94
CA THR A 177 -27.24 -9.80 -0.09
C THR A 177 -26.30 -10.67 -0.91
N GLN A 178 -25.14 -10.97 -0.34
CA GLN A 178 -24.27 -12.06 -0.79
C GLN A 178 -24.49 -13.21 0.18
N THR A 179 -24.93 -14.36 -0.33
CA THR A 179 -25.04 -15.57 0.47
C THR A 179 -23.99 -16.58 0.03
N PHE A 180 -23.05 -16.87 0.92
CA PHE A 180 -22.03 -17.89 0.76
C PHE A 180 -22.50 -19.17 1.45
N ILE A 181 -22.42 -20.28 0.74
CA ILE A 181 -22.71 -21.61 1.27
C ILE A 181 -21.51 -22.52 1.06
N ASP A 182 -21.25 -23.38 2.05
CA ASP A 182 -20.32 -24.49 1.92
C ASP A 182 -21.13 -25.74 1.60
N ALA A 183 -21.23 -26.08 0.31
CA ALA A 183 -22.04 -27.19 -0.15
C ALA A 183 -21.19 -28.45 -0.33
N GLU A 184 -21.85 -29.61 -0.44
CA GLU A 184 -21.19 -30.93 -0.48
C GLU A 184 -20.02 -31.04 -1.47
N LEU A 185 -20.12 -30.38 -2.63
CA LEU A 185 -19.08 -30.43 -3.68
C LEU A 185 -18.34 -29.10 -3.85
N GLY A 186 -18.32 -28.26 -2.82
CA GLY A 186 -17.55 -27.01 -2.79
C GLY A 186 -18.40 -25.78 -2.49
N ALA A 187 -17.72 -24.66 -2.32
CA ALA A 187 -18.35 -23.40 -1.94
C ALA A 187 -19.03 -22.71 -3.13
N LEU A 188 -20.19 -22.10 -2.88
CA LEU A 188 -20.90 -21.26 -3.84
C LEU A 188 -21.31 -19.94 -3.19
N ASN A 189 -21.42 -18.91 -4.02
CA ASN A 189 -22.00 -17.63 -3.64
C ASN A 189 -23.25 -17.33 -4.47
N ALA A 190 -24.26 -16.74 -3.84
CA ALA A 190 -25.40 -16.13 -4.50
C ALA A 190 -25.45 -14.62 -4.23
N HIS A 191 -25.40 -13.83 -5.28
CA HIS A 191 -25.67 -12.39 -5.25
C HIS A 191 -27.13 -12.13 -5.63
N HIS A 192 -27.92 -11.64 -4.67
CA HIS A 192 -29.34 -11.41 -4.88
C HIS A 192 -29.84 -10.08 -4.32
N TYR A 193 -30.81 -9.49 -5.02
CA TYR A 193 -31.44 -8.20 -4.71
C TYR A 193 -32.72 -8.01 -5.52
N ARG A 194 -33.69 -7.28 -4.96
CA ARG A 194 -34.88 -6.86 -5.72
C ARG A 194 -34.51 -5.76 -6.72
N PHE A 195 -35.11 -5.82 -7.91
CA PHE A 195 -35.02 -4.75 -8.92
C PHE A 195 -36.41 -4.24 -9.36
N GLU A 196 -37.45 -4.91 -8.87
CA GLU A 196 -38.87 -4.57 -8.98
C GLU A 196 -39.56 -5.14 -7.73
N LYS A 197 -40.68 -4.56 -7.31
CA LYS A 197 -41.44 -4.94 -6.11
C LYS A 197 -41.56 -6.45 -5.84
N ASN A 198 -41.77 -7.27 -6.89
CA ASN A 198 -41.97 -8.71 -6.79
C ASN A 198 -40.95 -9.53 -7.60
N ARG A 199 -39.82 -8.94 -8.01
CA ARG A 199 -38.78 -9.65 -8.76
C ARG A 199 -37.39 -9.30 -8.28
N SER A 200 -36.54 -10.33 -8.24
CA SER A 200 -35.16 -10.19 -7.83
C SER A 200 -34.20 -10.83 -8.82
N THR A 201 -33.00 -10.28 -8.86
CA THR A 201 -31.82 -10.89 -9.47
C THR A 201 -31.31 -11.98 -8.52
N PHE A 202 -30.86 -13.10 -9.07
CA PHE A 202 -30.18 -14.18 -8.35
C PHE A 202 -29.01 -14.69 -9.20
N ILE A 203 -27.80 -14.20 -8.95
CA ILE A 203 -26.59 -14.61 -9.65
C ILE A 203 -25.86 -15.62 -8.78
N VAL A 204 -25.60 -16.81 -9.31
CA VAL A 204 -24.82 -17.85 -8.63
C VAL A 204 -23.41 -17.88 -9.21
N GLU A 205 -22.42 -18.04 -8.35
CA GLU A 205 -21.00 -17.99 -8.70
C GLU A 205 -20.20 -19.03 -7.90
N CYS A 206 -19.23 -19.70 -8.53
CA CYS A 206 -18.35 -20.69 -7.90
C CYS A 206 -17.00 -20.80 -8.63
N ASP A 207 -16.02 -21.43 -8.00
CA ASP A 207 -14.73 -21.73 -8.62
C ASP A 207 -14.85 -22.82 -9.71
N ASP A 208 -13.83 -22.95 -10.57
CA ASP A 208 -13.83 -23.95 -11.65
C ASP A 208 -13.95 -25.38 -11.10
N ALA A 209 -13.27 -25.68 -9.99
CA ALA A 209 -13.29 -27.02 -9.42
C ALA A 209 -14.70 -27.43 -8.96
N THR A 210 -15.43 -26.53 -8.29
CA THR A 210 -16.82 -26.71 -7.87
C THR A 210 -17.73 -26.80 -9.09
N PHE A 211 -17.52 -25.95 -10.09
CA PHE A 211 -18.26 -25.99 -11.35
C PHE A 211 -18.17 -27.36 -12.04
N GLN A 212 -16.96 -27.93 -12.13
CA GLN A 212 -16.74 -29.26 -12.70
C GLN A 212 -17.35 -30.37 -11.84
N ARG A 213 -17.20 -30.33 -10.51
CA ARG A 213 -17.73 -31.37 -9.61
C ARG A 213 -19.26 -31.45 -9.64
N TYR A 214 -19.95 -30.31 -9.72
CA TYR A 214 -21.42 -30.30 -9.92
C TYR A 214 -21.84 -30.65 -11.34
N GLY A 215 -20.90 -30.70 -12.29
CA GLY A 215 -21.14 -31.01 -13.69
C GLY A 215 -22.02 -29.96 -14.37
N PHE A 216 -21.87 -28.68 -14.01
CA PHE A 216 -22.70 -27.61 -14.58
C PHE A 216 -22.48 -27.43 -16.09
N ALA A 217 -21.31 -27.77 -16.62
CA ALA A 217 -20.98 -27.70 -18.04
C ALA A 217 -21.93 -28.52 -18.95
N SER A 218 -22.47 -29.63 -18.43
CA SER A 218 -23.37 -30.52 -19.19
C SER A 218 -24.85 -30.29 -18.92
N LYS A 219 -25.20 -29.38 -17.99
CA LYS A 219 -26.59 -29.10 -17.63
C LYS A 219 -27.20 -28.06 -18.55
N SER A 220 -28.47 -28.26 -18.90
CA SER A 220 -29.31 -27.21 -19.47
C SER A 220 -29.52 -26.07 -18.46
N GLU A 221 -30.04 -24.93 -18.95
CA GLU A 221 -30.42 -23.80 -18.09
C GLU A 221 -31.40 -24.21 -16.99
N GLN A 222 -32.38 -25.07 -17.34
CA GLN A 222 -33.42 -25.51 -16.40
C GLN A 222 -32.86 -26.49 -15.34
N GLU A 223 -32.00 -27.42 -15.74
CA GLU A 223 -31.34 -28.34 -14.80
C GLU A 223 -30.39 -27.58 -13.87
N SER A 224 -29.70 -26.56 -14.39
CA SER A 224 -28.86 -25.66 -13.60
C SER A 224 -29.67 -24.88 -12.58
N ALA A 225 -30.81 -24.31 -12.99
CA ALA A 225 -31.73 -23.61 -12.11
C ALA A 225 -32.23 -24.52 -10.99
N GLN A 226 -32.73 -25.73 -11.31
CA GLN A 226 -33.20 -26.69 -10.31
C GLN A 226 -32.11 -27.15 -9.35
N MET A 227 -30.86 -27.26 -9.82
CA MET A 227 -29.73 -27.55 -8.94
C MET A 227 -29.47 -26.39 -7.97
N CYS A 228 -29.44 -25.16 -8.47
CA CYS A 228 -29.25 -23.97 -7.65
C CYS A 228 -30.42 -23.75 -6.65
N GLU A 229 -31.66 -24.07 -7.04
CA GLU A 229 -32.83 -24.06 -6.15
C GLU A 229 -32.64 -25.00 -4.95
N ARG A 230 -32.06 -26.19 -5.17
CA ARG A 230 -31.74 -27.12 -4.07
C ARG A 230 -30.63 -26.59 -3.18
N LEU A 231 -29.53 -26.14 -3.80
CA LEU A 231 -28.34 -25.64 -3.10
C LEU A 231 -28.66 -24.40 -2.23
N PHE A 232 -29.52 -23.50 -2.73
CA PHE A 232 -29.93 -22.27 -2.05
C PHE A 232 -31.37 -22.35 -1.51
N SER A 233 -31.84 -23.55 -1.16
CA SER A 233 -33.24 -23.77 -0.74
C SER A 233 -33.63 -22.94 0.49
N GLU A 234 -32.70 -22.76 1.45
CA GLU A 234 -32.91 -21.89 2.62
C GLU A 234 -33.05 -20.41 2.25
N VAL A 235 -32.34 -19.94 1.22
CA VAL A 235 -32.38 -18.54 0.76
C VAL A 235 -33.65 -18.28 -0.05
N LEU A 236 -34.04 -19.24 -0.89
CA LEU A 236 -35.17 -19.13 -1.80
C LEU A 236 -36.50 -19.46 -1.12
N GLU A 237 -36.51 -20.21 -0.02
CA GLU A 237 -37.71 -20.62 0.74
C GLU A 237 -38.81 -21.18 -0.19
N GLY A 238 -38.42 -22.04 -1.14
CA GLY A 238 -39.32 -22.66 -2.11
C GLY A 238 -39.65 -21.81 -3.35
N ALA A 239 -39.09 -20.60 -3.49
CA ALA A 239 -39.21 -19.82 -4.71
C ALA A 239 -38.40 -20.44 -5.86
N GLN A 240 -38.96 -20.41 -7.06
CA GLN A 240 -38.30 -20.91 -8.27
C GLN A 240 -37.38 -19.86 -8.89
N LEU A 241 -36.33 -20.34 -9.55
CA LEU A 241 -35.43 -19.56 -10.38
C LEU A 241 -35.98 -19.46 -11.82
N VAL A 242 -35.97 -18.24 -12.33
CA VAL A 242 -36.39 -17.90 -13.70
C VAL A 242 -35.14 -17.86 -14.58
N THR A 243 -35.19 -18.55 -15.73
CA THR A 243 -34.11 -18.61 -16.71
C THR A 243 -34.33 -17.58 -17.84
N ASN A 244 -33.24 -16.97 -18.32
CA ASN A 244 -33.24 -16.08 -19.49
C ASN A 244 -31.84 -16.03 -20.12
N LYS A 245 -31.48 -17.07 -20.89
CA LYS A 245 -30.10 -17.33 -21.33
C LYS A 245 -29.13 -17.43 -20.14
N SER A 246 -29.61 -18.02 -19.06
CA SER A 246 -28.96 -18.23 -17.76
C SER A 246 -27.93 -19.37 -17.82
N MET A 247 -27.05 -19.31 -18.81
CA MET A 247 -25.97 -20.28 -18.99
C MET A 247 -24.80 -19.93 -18.07
N TRP A 248 -24.14 -20.96 -17.56
CA TRP A 248 -22.88 -20.79 -16.83
C TRP A 248 -21.78 -20.30 -17.76
N ARG A 249 -21.04 -19.28 -17.33
CA ARG A 249 -19.95 -18.66 -18.09
C ARG A 249 -18.86 -18.17 -17.16
N GLN A 250 -17.66 -18.09 -17.70
CA GLN A 250 -16.59 -17.30 -17.11
C GLN A 250 -16.77 -15.83 -17.46
N PHE A 251 -16.45 -14.94 -16.53
CA PHE A 251 -16.58 -13.51 -16.79
C PHE A 251 -15.46 -13.03 -17.74
N PRO A 252 -15.80 -12.38 -18.87
CA PRO A 252 -14.81 -11.88 -19.81
C PRO A 252 -14.12 -10.63 -19.26
N LYS A 253 -12.79 -10.60 -19.30
CA LYS A 253 -11.94 -9.44 -19.02
C LYS A 253 -11.51 -8.83 -20.35
N LEU A 254 -12.37 -7.95 -20.87
CA LEU A 254 -12.14 -7.22 -22.12
C LEU A 254 -11.53 -5.85 -21.84
N TRP A 255 -10.49 -5.50 -22.58
CA TRP A 255 -9.97 -4.13 -22.70
C TRP A 255 -9.45 -3.87 -24.11
N CYS A 256 -9.89 -2.76 -24.72
CA CYS A 256 -9.30 -2.24 -25.96
C CYS A 256 -8.35 -1.09 -25.63
N GLU A 257 -7.11 -1.14 -26.13
CA GLU A 257 -6.13 -0.06 -25.93
C GLU A 257 -6.50 1.21 -26.70
N LYS A 258 -7.21 1.07 -27.82
CA LYS A 258 -7.86 2.16 -28.53
C LYS A 258 -9.37 1.94 -28.56
N TRP A 259 -10.11 3.02 -28.43
CA TRP A 259 -11.57 3.06 -28.54
C TRP A 259 -12.02 3.74 -29.82
N VAL A 260 -11.07 4.30 -30.59
CA VAL A 260 -11.28 4.94 -31.89
C VAL A 260 -10.34 4.34 -32.91
N ALA A 261 -10.88 3.93 -34.06
CA ALA A 261 -10.14 3.49 -35.24
C ALA A 261 -10.77 4.14 -36.49
N GLY A 262 -10.12 5.18 -37.02
CA GLY A 262 -10.70 6.00 -38.07
C GLY A 262 -12.05 6.58 -37.65
N ARG A 263 -13.11 6.24 -38.40
CA ARG A 263 -14.51 6.65 -38.14
C ARG A 263 -15.33 5.59 -37.41
N HIS A 264 -14.67 4.68 -36.71
CA HIS A 264 -15.29 3.68 -35.85
C HIS A 264 -14.95 3.93 -34.39
N VAL A 265 -15.96 3.87 -33.52
CA VAL A 265 -15.83 4.16 -32.09
C VAL A 265 -16.46 3.06 -31.25
N LEU A 266 -15.84 2.71 -30.13
CA LEU A 266 -16.37 1.74 -29.17
C LEU A 266 -16.74 2.41 -27.83
N LEU A 267 -17.79 1.91 -27.18
CA LEU A 267 -18.20 2.32 -25.84
C LEU A 267 -18.85 1.18 -25.04
N GLY A 268 -18.80 1.25 -23.70
CA GLY A 268 -19.31 0.20 -22.82
C GLY A 268 -18.67 -1.17 -23.07
N ASP A 269 -19.46 -2.25 -22.94
CA ASP A 269 -19.02 -3.65 -23.12
C ASP A 269 -18.45 -3.98 -24.52
N ALA A 270 -18.56 -3.06 -25.49
CA ALA A 270 -17.86 -3.19 -26.76
C ALA A 270 -16.37 -2.85 -26.65
N ALA A 271 -15.99 -1.93 -25.76
CA ALA A 271 -14.63 -1.45 -25.54
C ALA A 271 -13.95 -2.09 -24.32
N HIS A 272 -14.69 -2.29 -23.23
CA HIS A 272 -14.17 -2.82 -21.96
C HIS A 272 -15.29 -3.47 -21.15
N THR A 273 -14.96 -4.41 -20.27
CA THR A 273 -15.94 -5.02 -19.34
C THR A 273 -15.59 -4.72 -17.88
N ALA A 274 -16.60 -4.68 -17.02
CA ALA A 274 -16.42 -4.53 -15.57
C ALA A 274 -17.24 -5.57 -14.82
N HIS A 275 -16.58 -6.35 -13.96
CA HIS A 275 -17.23 -7.38 -13.14
C HIS A 275 -18.36 -6.77 -12.29
N PHE A 276 -19.47 -7.50 -12.14
CA PHE A 276 -20.65 -7.04 -11.41
C PHE A 276 -20.41 -6.89 -9.89
N SER A 277 -19.25 -7.34 -9.39
CA SER A 277 -18.82 -7.22 -7.99
C SER A 277 -18.75 -5.77 -7.47
N ILE A 278 -18.67 -4.77 -8.35
CA ILE A 278 -18.69 -3.34 -7.99
C ILE A 278 -19.88 -2.57 -8.59
N GLY A 279 -20.83 -3.24 -9.25
CA GLY A 279 -22.05 -2.62 -9.77
C GLY A 279 -21.84 -1.42 -10.71
N SER A 280 -20.81 -1.46 -11.57
CA SER A 280 -20.36 -0.29 -12.34
C SER A 280 -20.46 -0.43 -13.87
N GLY A 281 -20.84 -1.59 -14.41
CA GLY A 281 -20.88 -1.82 -15.87
C GLY A 281 -21.81 -0.84 -16.61
N THR A 282 -23.10 -0.78 -16.23
CA THR A 282 -24.06 0.15 -16.85
C THR A 282 -23.67 1.61 -16.62
N ARG A 283 -23.13 1.95 -15.44
CA ARG A 283 -22.61 3.28 -15.16
C ARG A 283 -21.51 3.68 -16.15
N LEU A 284 -20.49 2.84 -16.33
CA LEU A 284 -19.38 3.13 -17.23
C LEU A 284 -19.88 3.33 -18.67
N ALA A 285 -20.80 2.48 -19.13
CA ALA A 285 -21.38 2.59 -20.45
C ALA A 285 -22.11 3.93 -20.68
N LEU A 286 -22.82 4.45 -19.67
CA LEU A 286 -23.48 5.76 -19.75
C LEU A 286 -22.48 6.93 -19.68
N GLU A 287 -21.44 6.82 -18.84
CA GLU A 287 -20.36 7.80 -18.78
C GLU A 287 -19.55 7.88 -20.09
N ASP A 288 -19.31 6.73 -20.74
CA ASP A 288 -18.65 6.67 -22.05
C ASP A 288 -19.47 7.39 -23.12
N ALA A 289 -20.80 7.17 -23.14
CA ALA A 289 -21.73 7.86 -24.02
C ALA A 289 -21.72 9.39 -23.80
N ILE A 290 -21.71 9.85 -22.54
CA ILE A 290 -21.61 11.27 -22.20
C ILE A 290 -20.30 11.85 -22.74
N ALA A 291 -19.17 11.20 -22.46
CA ALA A 291 -17.86 11.69 -22.89
C ALA A 291 -17.73 11.76 -24.42
N LEU A 292 -18.23 10.76 -25.14
CA LEU A 292 -18.20 10.77 -26.61
C LEU A 292 -19.04 11.92 -27.18
N VAL A 293 -20.28 12.08 -26.72
CA VAL A 293 -21.19 13.11 -27.24
C VAL A 293 -20.75 14.51 -26.82
N ASP A 294 -20.17 14.68 -25.63
CA ASP A 294 -19.54 15.94 -25.21
C ASP A 294 -18.49 16.38 -26.24
N LYS A 295 -17.54 15.50 -26.63
CA LYS A 295 -16.51 15.87 -27.62
C LYS A 295 -17.10 16.15 -28.99
N LEU A 296 -18.00 15.29 -29.47
CA LEU A 296 -18.63 15.46 -30.79
C LEU A 296 -19.50 16.71 -30.90
N SER A 297 -20.09 17.18 -29.80
CA SER A 297 -20.94 18.38 -29.79
C SER A 297 -20.17 19.69 -29.56
N THR A 298 -18.95 19.61 -29.03
CA THR A 298 -18.14 20.79 -28.68
C THR A 298 -16.99 21.06 -29.65
N ILE A 299 -16.56 20.05 -30.40
CA ILE A 299 -15.46 20.15 -31.38
C ILE A 299 -16.04 19.95 -32.79
N ASP A 300 -15.90 20.96 -33.66
CA ASP A 300 -16.48 20.96 -35.02
C ASP A 300 -15.83 19.92 -35.95
N ASP A 301 -14.53 19.62 -35.78
CA ASP A 301 -13.83 18.59 -36.53
C ASP A 301 -13.99 17.22 -35.88
N VAL A 302 -14.56 16.26 -36.62
CA VAL A 302 -14.88 14.93 -36.08
C VAL A 302 -13.62 14.15 -35.71
N ASP A 303 -12.54 14.25 -36.49
CA ASP A 303 -11.32 13.51 -36.18
C ASP A 303 -10.64 14.06 -34.93
N GLU A 304 -10.66 15.39 -34.75
CA GLU A 304 -10.21 16.05 -33.52
C GLU A 304 -11.08 15.67 -32.30
N ALA A 305 -12.41 15.62 -32.47
CA ALA A 305 -13.34 15.21 -31.43
C ALA A 305 -13.09 13.76 -30.96
N LEU A 306 -12.89 12.84 -31.92
CA LEU A 306 -12.60 11.45 -31.63
C LEU A 306 -11.22 11.26 -30.98
N ALA A 307 -10.21 12.02 -31.43
CA ALA A 307 -8.90 12.04 -30.79
C ALA A 307 -8.98 12.54 -29.34
N ALA A 308 -9.80 13.56 -29.06
CA ALA A 308 -10.04 14.05 -27.70
C ALA A 308 -10.73 12.99 -26.82
N TYR A 309 -11.74 12.29 -27.35
CA TYR A 309 -12.40 11.19 -26.63
C TYR A 309 -11.41 10.05 -26.30
N GLN A 310 -10.60 9.64 -27.26
CA GLN A 310 -9.55 8.64 -27.09
C GLN A 310 -8.49 9.05 -26.06
N ALA A 311 -8.14 10.33 -25.99
CA ALA A 311 -7.14 10.83 -25.05
C ALA A 311 -7.68 10.94 -23.62
N GLU A 312 -8.95 11.35 -23.46
CA GLU A 312 -9.54 11.67 -22.17
C GLU A 312 -10.16 10.45 -21.48
N ARG A 313 -10.98 9.68 -22.20
CA ARG A 313 -11.89 8.73 -21.57
C ARG A 313 -11.24 7.41 -21.12
N PRO A 314 -10.43 6.70 -21.95
CA PRO A 314 -9.86 5.42 -21.56
C PRO A 314 -9.06 5.45 -20.24
N PRO A 315 -8.19 6.46 -19.97
CA PRO A 315 -7.47 6.52 -18.69
C PRO A 315 -8.38 6.65 -17.46
N ILE A 316 -9.55 7.28 -17.59
CA ILE A 316 -10.53 7.44 -16.51
C ILE A 316 -11.25 6.11 -16.28
N ALA A 317 -11.74 5.47 -17.34
CA ALA A 317 -12.42 4.18 -17.27
C ALA A 317 -11.50 3.06 -16.73
N LYS A 318 -10.22 3.04 -17.15
CA LYS A 318 -9.22 2.03 -16.73
C LYS A 318 -9.09 1.95 -15.21
N LYS A 319 -9.22 3.07 -14.48
CA LYS A 319 -9.18 3.07 -13.01
C LYS A 319 -10.32 2.28 -12.38
N ILE A 320 -11.54 2.39 -12.92
CA ILE A 320 -12.71 1.67 -12.40
C ILE A 320 -12.67 0.21 -12.84
N VAL A 321 -12.27 -0.07 -14.08
CA VAL A 321 -12.09 -1.43 -14.60
C VAL A 321 -11.03 -2.20 -13.81
N ASN A 322 -9.89 -1.58 -13.51
CA ASN A 322 -8.85 -2.20 -12.68
C ASN A 322 -9.35 -2.54 -11.26
N ALA A 323 -10.15 -1.65 -10.65
CA ALA A 323 -10.78 -1.92 -9.37
C ALA A 323 -11.81 -3.06 -9.44
N ALA A 324 -12.57 -3.15 -10.54
CA ALA A 324 -13.48 -4.26 -10.80
C ALA A 324 -12.72 -5.58 -10.93
N ASN A 325 -11.61 -5.59 -11.69
CA ASN A 325 -10.77 -6.76 -11.88
C ASN A 325 -10.11 -7.22 -10.57
N THR A 326 -9.62 -6.28 -9.76
CA THR A 326 -9.09 -6.56 -8.42
C THR A 326 -10.16 -7.18 -7.54
N SER A 327 -11.37 -6.59 -7.54
CA SER A 327 -12.50 -7.14 -6.80
C SER A 327 -12.97 -8.50 -7.34
N ALA A 328 -12.82 -8.78 -8.63
CA ALA A 328 -13.23 -10.06 -9.25
C ALA A 328 -12.32 -11.20 -8.83
N ARG A 329 -11.01 -10.96 -8.73
CA ARG A 329 -10.04 -11.96 -8.21
C ARG A 329 -10.36 -12.43 -6.80
N TRP A 330 -10.96 -11.56 -5.97
CA TRP A 330 -11.46 -11.96 -4.65
C TRP A 330 -12.54 -13.05 -4.71
N TYR A 331 -13.29 -13.14 -5.80
CA TYR A 331 -14.29 -14.20 -6.00
C TYR A 331 -13.67 -15.50 -6.54
N GLU A 332 -12.39 -15.50 -6.95
CA GLU A 332 -11.69 -16.73 -7.33
C GLU A 332 -11.18 -17.50 -6.11
N ASP A 333 -11.00 -16.84 -4.96
CA ASP A 333 -10.43 -17.41 -3.73
C ASP A 333 -11.35 -17.28 -2.49
N PHE A 334 -12.61 -16.85 -2.65
CA PHE A 334 -13.51 -16.59 -1.52
C PHE A 334 -13.75 -17.80 -0.61
N ALA A 335 -13.66 -19.03 -1.15
CA ALA A 335 -13.82 -20.26 -0.39
C ALA A 335 -12.85 -20.33 0.78
N SER A 336 -11.56 -19.98 0.56
CA SER A 336 -10.56 -19.93 1.62
C SER A 336 -10.86 -18.88 2.69
N LYS A 337 -11.54 -17.80 2.30
CA LYS A 337 -11.88 -16.68 3.18
C LYS A 337 -13.10 -16.97 4.04
N MET A 338 -13.98 -17.89 3.62
CA MET A 338 -15.14 -18.31 4.42
C MET A 338 -14.75 -18.92 5.78
N GLU A 339 -13.48 -19.27 5.97
CA GLU A 339 -12.98 -19.69 7.28
C GLU A 339 -12.88 -18.56 8.30
N LEU A 340 -12.76 -17.31 7.84
CA LEU A 340 -12.68 -16.14 8.70
C LEU A 340 -13.93 -16.00 9.59
N PRO A 341 -13.78 -15.45 10.82
CA PRO A 341 -14.91 -14.98 11.60
C PRO A 341 -15.81 -14.03 10.78
N PRO A 342 -17.13 -13.99 10.99
CA PRO A 342 -18.04 -13.21 10.16
C PRO A 342 -17.65 -11.73 9.99
N LEU A 343 -17.21 -11.04 11.06
CA LEU A 343 -16.80 -9.65 10.95
C LEU A 343 -15.48 -9.47 10.19
N ASP A 344 -14.55 -10.42 10.28
CA ASP A 344 -13.30 -10.42 9.51
C ASP A 344 -13.56 -10.64 8.03
N PHE A 345 -14.42 -11.62 7.71
CA PHE A 345 -14.89 -11.82 6.35
C PHE A 345 -15.54 -10.57 5.79
N ALA A 346 -16.40 -9.90 6.57
CA ALA A 346 -17.08 -8.69 6.15
C ALA A 346 -16.12 -7.52 5.92
N PHE A 347 -15.12 -7.36 6.80
CA PHE A 347 -14.07 -6.36 6.63
C PHE A 347 -13.25 -6.63 5.36
N ASP A 348 -12.83 -7.88 5.16
CA ASP A 348 -12.09 -8.31 3.98
C ASP A 348 -12.91 -8.07 2.70
N TYR A 349 -14.18 -8.48 2.70
CA TYR A 349 -15.12 -8.23 1.62
C TYR A 349 -15.24 -6.74 1.30
N MET A 350 -15.43 -5.85 2.29
CA MET A 350 -15.53 -4.41 2.04
C MET A 350 -14.24 -3.83 1.41
N SER A 351 -13.09 -4.40 1.74
CA SER A 351 -11.78 -3.95 1.26
C SER A 351 -11.32 -4.54 -0.06
N ARG A 352 -12.02 -5.54 -0.60
CA ARG A 352 -11.61 -6.36 -1.77
C ARG A 352 -11.21 -5.60 -3.05
N SER A 353 -11.70 -4.37 -3.22
CA SER A 353 -11.37 -3.54 -4.39
C SER A 353 -10.08 -2.73 -4.23
N GLY A 354 -9.46 -2.74 -3.05
CA GLY A 354 -8.31 -1.89 -2.69
C GLY A 354 -8.65 -0.42 -2.51
N ARG A 355 -9.94 -0.02 -2.59
CA ARG A 355 -10.39 1.39 -2.53
C ARG A 355 -11.05 1.79 -1.21
N MET A 356 -11.19 0.85 -0.28
CA MET A 356 -11.85 1.04 1.01
C MET A 356 -10.83 0.80 2.13
N ASP A 357 -10.32 1.89 2.69
CA ASP A 357 -9.57 1.87 3.95
C ASP A 357 -10.51 1.95 5.16
N LEU A 358 -9.97 1.70 6.35
CA LEU A 358 -10.74 1.70 7.60
C LEU A 358 -11.41 3.07 7.86
N ASP A 359 -10.75 4.18 7.54
CA ASP A 359 -11.31 5.53 7.73
C ASP A 359 -12.52 5.79 6.83
N ARG A 360 -12.45 5.34 5.57
CA ARG A 360 -13.57 5.40 4.63
C ARG A 360 -14.68 4.45 5.06
N MET A 361 -14.36 3.27 5.59
CA MET A 361 -15.36 2.38 6.18
C MET A 361 -16.03 3.01 7.39
N ARG A 362 -15.31 3.68 8.31
CA ARG A 362 -15.91 4.40 9.46
C ARG A 362 -16.94 5.44 9.01
N ARG A 363 -16.69 6.12 7.89
CA ARG A 363 -17.63 7.11 7.33
C ARG A 363 -18.83 6.45 6.64
N LEU A 364 -18.61 5.32 5.97
CA LEU A 364 -19.64 4.64 5.18
C LEU A 364 -20.55 3.73 6.02
N ALA A 365 -19.94 2.95 6.92
CA ALA A 365 -20.55 1.88 7.72
C ALA A 365 -20.10 2.00 9.21
N PRO A 366 -20.47 3.10 9.90
CA PRO A 366 -20.01 3.39 11.26
C PRO A 366 -20.39 2.30 12.28
N GLU A 367 -21.58 1.70 12.18
CA GLU A 367 -22.03 0.69 13.16
C GLU A 367 -21.26 -0.62 13.00
N PHE A 368 -21.05 -1.05 11.75
CA PHE A 368 -20.22 -2.20 11.41
C PHE A 368 -18.80 -2.01 11.94
N VAL A 369 -18.17 -0.88 11.66
CA VAL A 369 -16.78 -0.65 12.10
C VAL A 369 -16.68 -0.57 13.63
N ALA A 370 -17.62 0.08 14.31
CA ALA A 370 -17.64 0.11 15.77
C ALA A 370 -17.83 -1.29 16.40
N ARG A 371 -18.56 -2.19 15.73
CA ARG A 371 -18.67 -3.59 16.15
C ARG A 371 -17.36 -4.35 15.89
N TYR A 372 -16.77 -4.18 14.70
CA TYR A 372 -15.49 -4.78 14.33
C TYR A 372 -14.36 -4.39 15.29
N GLU A 373 -14.20 -3.09 15.57
CA GLU A 373 -13.16 -2.59 16.47
C GLU A 373 -13.33 -3.08 17.92
N ARG A 374 -14.57 -3.17 18.41
CA ARG A 374 -14.84 -3.74 19.74
C ARG A 374 -14.47 -5.22 19.82
N GLU A 375 -14.78 -6.00 18.80
CA GLU A 375 -14.41 -7.42 18.74
C GLU A 375 -12.88 -7.57 18.70
N LYS A 376 -12.19 -6.78 17.88
CA LYS A 376 -10.73 -6.80 17.79
C LYS A 376 -10.02 -6.32 19.05
N ALA A 377 -10.60 -5.39 19.78
CA ALA A 377 -10.09 -4.98 21.09
C ALA A 377 -10.27 -6.10 22.14
N ALA A 378 -11.37 -6.85 22.09
CA ALA A 378 -11.68 -7.92 23.05
C ALA A 378 -10.97 -9.24 22.74
N THR A 379 -10.64 -9.49 21.47
CA THR A 379 -9.95 -10.70 21.01
C THR A 379 -8.92 -10.28 19.96
N PRO A 380 -7.74 -9.78 20.37
CA PRO A 380 -6.65 -9.53 19.45
C PRO A 380 -6.37 -10.82 18.69
N ALA A 381 -6.41 -10.77 17.36
CA ALA A 381 -6.06 -11.94 16.57
C ALA A 381 -4.64 -12.37 16.96
N ALA A 382 -4.42 -13.68 17.10
CA ALA A 382 -3.07 -14.19 17.19
C ALA A 382 -2.29 -13.67 15.97
N ILE A 383 -1.12 -13.09 16.21
CA ILE A 383 -0.26 -12.70 15.12
C ILE A 383 0.30 -13.97 14.51
N ILE A 384 0.03 -14.15 13.22
CA ILE A 384 0.50 -15.31 12.47
C ILE A 384 1.69 -14.82 11.64
N ASP A 385 2.83 -15.44 11.84
CA ASP A 385 3.99 -15.28 10.96
C ASP A 385 3.67 -15.90 9.59
N PRO A 386 3.62 -15.11 8.50
CA PRO A 386 3.31 -15.64 7.18
C PRO A 386 4.49 -16.43 6.57
N VAL A 387 5.71 -16.29 7.11
CA VAL A 387 6.91 -16.93 6.55
C VAL A 387 7.04 -18.37 7.08
N GLY A 388 6.88 -19.35 6.21
CA GLY A 388 6.99 -20.76 6.57
C GLY A 388 8.43 -21.17 6.93
N ASP A 389 8.58 -22.17 7.81
CA ASP A 389 9.89 -22.65 8.30
C ASP A 389 10.83 -23.20 7.20
N GLY A 390 10.29 -23.60 6.05
CA GLY A 390 11.02 -24.24 4.94
C GLY A 390 11.33 -23.30 3.76
N THR A 391 11.52 -22.00 4.00
CA THR A 391 11.93 -21.09 2.91
C THR A 391 13.36 -21.40 2.45
N SER A 392 13.64 -21.24 1.15
CA SER A 392 14.96 -21.55 0.60
C SER A 392 16.07 -20.71 1.24
N GLY A 393 15.73 -19.47 1.61
CA GLY A 393 16.60 -18.58 2.36
C GLY A 393 16.91 -19.09 3.78
N ALA A 394 15.91 -19.56 4.53
CA ALA A 394 16.14 -20.14 5.86
C ALA A 394 17.03 -21.39 5.79
N GLU A 395 16.79 -22.26 4.80
CA GLU A 395 17.59 -23.46 4.55
C GLU A 395 19.05 -23.11 4.18
N GLU A 396 19.28 -22.07 3.38
CA GLU A 396 20.61 -21.59 2.98
C GLU A 396 21.50 -21.30 4.20
N ILE A 397 20.93 -20.69 5.24
CA ILE A 397 21.67 -20.31 6.45
C ILE A 397 21.50 -21.30 7.61
N GLY A 398 20.68 -22.35 7.44
CA GLY A 398 20.39 -23.34 8.50
C GLY A 398 19.57 -22.78 9.66
N PHE A 399 18.75 -21.76 9.40
CA PHE A 399 17.95 -21.09 10.44
C PHE A 399 16.79 -22.00 10.90
N ARG A 400 16.59 -22.09 12.21
CA ARG A 400 15.49 -22.81 12.82
C ARG A 400 14.74 -21.89 13.77
N LYS A 401 13.56 -21.43 13.35
CA LYS A 401 12.71 -20.50 14.12
C LYS A 401 12.44 -20.99 15.55
N ALA A 402 12.18 -22.29 15.72
CA ALA A 402 11.87 -22.92 17.00
C ALA A 402 12.99 -22.79 18.06
N ASP A 403 14.25 -22.57 17.64
CA ASP A 403 15.39 -22.44 18.55
C ASP A 403 15.46 -21.04 19.21
N HIS A 404 14.57 -20.12 18.83
CA HIS A 404 14.59 -18.71 19.23
C HIS A 404 13.27 -18.25 19.88
N PRO A 405 12.85 -18.85 21.02
CA PRO A 405 11.57 -18.54 21.66
C PRO A 405 11.53 -17.18 22.36
N ASN A 406 12.67 -16.62 22.75
CA ASN A 406 12.74 -15.31 23.39
C ASN A 406 14.04 -14.59 23.00
N CYS A 407 13.92 -13.40 22.42
CA CYS A 407 15.06 -12.60 21.96
C CYS A 407 15.97 -12.06 23.09
N SER A 408 15.58 -12.18 24.37
CA SER A 408 16.41 -11.74 25.48
C SER A 408 17.73 -12.52 25.60
N SER A 409 17.83 -13.72 25.02
CA SER A 409 19.07 -14.52 24.98
C SER A 409 20.26 -13.73 24.43
N PHE A 410 20.04 -12.81 23.49
CA PHE A 410 21.08 -11.93 22.94
C PHE A 410 21.85 -11.17 24.03
N LEU A 411 21.17 -10.78 25.11
CA LEU A 411 21.83 -10.18 26.25
C LEU A 411 22.21 -11.25 27.29
N TRP A 412 21.27 -12.12 27.68
CA TRP A 412 21.44 -13.04 28.81
C TRP A 412 22.54 -14.09 28.62
N ASP A 413 22.78 -14.57 27.41
CA ASP A 413 23.80 -15.60 27.14
C ASP A 413 25.23 -15.08 27.42
N ASN A 414 25.40 -13.75 27.51
CA ASN A 414 26.68 -13.15 27.86
C ASN A 414 27.05 -13.30 29.34
N LEU A 415 26.12 -13.69 30.23
CA LEU A 415 26.45 -14.08 31.61
C LEU A 415 27.41 -15.27 31.64
N GLU A 416 27.24 -16.21 30.72
CA GLU A 416 28.12 -17.38 30.58
C GLU A 416 29.34 -17.06 29.70
N ARG A 417 29.14 -16.28 28.63
CA ARG A 417 30.19 -15.98 27.65
C ARG A 417 31.28 -15.05 28.18
N ASN A 418 30.92 -13.87 28.71
CA ASN A 418 31.87 -12.81 29.07
C ASN A 418 31.26 -11.74 30.01
N PRO A 419 30.82 -12.12 31.23
CA PRO A 419 30.03 -11.25 32.11
C PRO A 419 30.72 -9.95 32.52
N GLU A 420 32.05 -9.95 32.64
CA GLU A 420 32.85 -8.78 33.07
C GLU A 420 33.27 -7.87 31.92
N LYS A 421 32.97 -8.24 30.67
CA LYS A 421 33.27 -7.38 29.53
C LYS A 421 32.26 -6.23 29.47
N LEU A 422 32.71 -5.06 29.04
CA LEU A 422 31.85 -3.91 28.80
C LEU A 422 30.84 -4.23 27.70
N ALA A 423 29.56 -4.20 28.04
CA ALA A 423 28.47 -4.31 27.09
C ALA A 423 28.19 -2.96 26.44
N VAL A 424 28.15 -1.90 27.25
CA VAL A 424 27.95 -0.52 26.79
C VAL A 424 28.97 0.43 27.40
N ILE A 425 29.35 1.44 26.61
CA ILE A 425 30.19 2.56 27.00
C ILE A 425 29.61 3.87 26.44
N GLY A 426 29.97 5.01 27.04
CA GLY A 426 29.58 6.32 26.51
C GLY A 426 29.62 7.43 27.57
N PRO A 427 29.16 8.64 27.22
CA PRO A 427 29.12 9.77 28.16
C PRO A 427 28.15 9.56 29.33
N ALA A 428 27.07 8.78 29.12
CA ALA A 428 26.08 8.44 30.14
C ALA A 428 26.54 7.30 31.08
N GLY A 429 27.78 6.83 30.94
CA GLY A 429 28.39 5.79 31.76
C GLY A 429 28.63 4.49 31.00
N SER A 430 29.23 3.53 31.70
CA SER A 430 29.54 2.19 31.19
C SER A 430 28.82 1.13 32.00
N ARG A 431 28.58 -0.04 31.39
CA ARG A 431 28.10 -1.25 32.07
C ARG A 431 28.85 -2.46 31.55
N THR A 432 29.26 -3.34 32.44
CA THR A 432 29.58 -4.73 32.05
C THR A 432 28.31 -5.48 31.64
N TYR A 433 28.45 -6.62 30.98
CA TYR A 433 27.30 -7.50 30.71
C TYR A 433 26.58 -7.91 31.99
N ARG A 434 27.31 -8.21 33.07
CA ARG A 434 26.72 -8.53 34.38
C ARG A 434 25.86 -7.39 34.91
N GLU A 435 26.40 -6.17 34.91
CA GLU A 435 25.68 -4.99 35.41
C GLU A 435 24.46 -4.69 34.55
N LEU A 436 24.61 -4.72 33.23
CA LEU A 436 23.52 -4.45 32.29
C LEU A 436 22.37 -5.47 32.45
N ILE A 437 22.70 -6.74 32.67
CA ILE A 437 21.72 -7.82 32.88
C ILE A 437 21.02 -7.69 34.24
N ALA A 438 21.76 -7.30 35.28
CA ALA A 438 21.19 -7.04 36.60
C ALA A 438 20.15 -5.89 36.55
N GLU A 439 20.48 -4.79 35.87
CA GLU A 439 19.53 -3.69 35.69
C GLU A 439 18.34 -4.10 34.80
N ALA A 440 18.58 -4.84 33.72
CA ALA A 440 17.50 -5.35 32.87
C ALA A 440 16.54 -6.27 33.66
N ALA A 441 17.07 -7.09 34.57
CA ALA A 441 16.25 -7.89 35.47
C ALA A 441 15.38 -7.03 36.40
N ARG A 442 15.93 -5.95 36.97
CA ARG A 442 15.14 -5.00 37.78
C ARG A 442 14.02 -4.37 36.98
N TRP A 443 14.28 -3.92 35.75
CA TRP A 443 13.26 -3.37 34.86
C TRP A 443 12.13 -4.36 34.60
N GLY A 444 12.43 -5.60 34.20
CA GLY A 444 11.40 -6.60 33.94
C GLY A 444 10.57 -6.95 35.17
N ASN A 445 11.20 -7.02 36.36
CA ASN A 445 10.50 -7.23 37.63
C ASN A 445 9.61 -6.03 38.01
N ALA A 446 10.08 -4.80 37.78
CA ALA A 446 9.31 -3.59 38.04
C ALA A 446 8.08 -3.49 37.12
N PHE A 447 8.24 -3.82 35.83
CA PHE A 447 7.11 -3.89 34.90
C PHE A 447 6.08 -4.95 35.31
N LYS A 448 6.52 -6.14 35.75
CA LYS A 448 5.62 -7.17 36.32
C LYS A 448 4.89 -6.66 37.56
N ALA A 449 5.59 -6.01 38.48
CA ALA A 449 5.01 -5.46 39.71
C ALA A 449 4.02 -4.32 39.44
N ALA A 450 4.19 -3.59 38.33
CA ALA A 450 3.28 -2.55 37.89
C ALA A 450 1.98 -3.09 37.24
N GLY A 451 1.82 -4.42 37.16
CA GLY A 451 0.58 -5.08 36.79
C GLY A 451 0.38 -5.27 35.28
N LEU A 452 1.44 -5.17 34.48
CA LEU A 452 1.38 -5.49 33.06
C LEU A 452 1.17 -7.00 32.83
N ALA A 453 0.37 -7.33 31.82
CA ALA A 453 0.18 -8.68 31.33
C ALA A 453 1.13 -8.99 30.16
N GLN A 454 1.40 -10.28 29.90
CA GLN A 454 2.19 -10.69 28.73
C GLN A 454 1.55 -10.12 27.45
N GLY A 455 2.38 -9.56 26.57
CA GLY A 455 1.93 -8.89 25.34
C GLY A 455 1.51 -7.42 25.52
N ASP A 456 1.53 -6.87 26.75
CA ASP A 456 1.30 -5.44 26.96
C ASP A 456 2.44 -4.61 26.36
N ARG A 457 2.07 -3.47 25.76
CA ARG A 457 2.99 -2.57 25.08
C ARG A 457 3.53 -1.52 26.03
N ILE A 458 4.81 -1.18 25.87
CA ILE A 458 5.49 -0.14 26.66
C ILE A 458 6.16 0.85 25.69
N PRO A 459 5.56 2.03 25.46
CA PRO A 459 6.17 3.09 24.66
C PRO A 459 7.50 3.56 25.25
N PHE A 460 8.56 3.48 24.44
CA PHE A 460 9.90 3.91 24.78
C PHE A 460 10.22 5.19 24.02
N PHE A 461 10.32 6.29 24.75
CA PHE A 461 10.75 7.60 24.27
C PHE A 461 12.16 7.89 24.79
N LEU A 462 13.07 6.99 24.40
CA LEU A 462 14.43 6.89 24.94
C LEU A 462 15.48 7.31 23.91
N ASP A 463 16.56 7.94 24.38
CA ASP A 463 17.76 8.21 23.57
C ASP A 463 18.84 7.15 23.89
N ASP A 464 19.96 7.19 23.19
CA ASP A 464 21.02 6.19 23.29
C ASP A 464 21.81 6.38 24.60
N THR A 465 21.25 5.86 25.69
CA THR A 465 21.83 5.77 27.04
C THR A 465 21.74 4.32 27.56
N PRO A 466 22.49 3.93 28.61
CA PRO A 466 22.39 2.58 29.18
C PRO A 466 20.96 2.16 29.55
N SER A 467 20.08 3.10 29.93
CA SER A 467 18.68 2.80 30.27
C SER A 467 17.87 2.19 29.12
N PHE A 468 18.26 2.44 27.86
CA PHE A 468 17.57 1.87 26.70
C PHE A 468 17.71 0.33 26.66
N PRO A 469 18.92 -0.26 26.53
CA PRO A 469 19.06 -1.72 26.56
C PRO A 469 18.62 -2.33 27.90
N GLU A 470 18.82 -1.65 29.04
CA GLU A 470 18.33 -2.12 30.35
C GLU A 470 16.81 -2.35 30.32
N ALA A 471 16.03 -1.32 29.97
CA ALA A 471 14.58 -1.42 29.92
C ALA A 471 14.08 -2.37 28.82
N PHE A 472 14.72 -2.36 27.64
CA PHE A 472 14.32 -3.18 26.49
C PHE A 472 14.44 -4.66 26.80
N PHE A 473 15.61 -5.10 27.24
CA PHE A 473 15.87 -6.50 27.51
C PHE A 473 15.10 -7.00 28.73
N GLY A 474 14.88 -6.15 29.74
CA GLY A 474 13.98 -6.44 30.85
C GLY A 474 12.53 -6.68 30.42
N ALA A 475 12.01 -5.84 29.52
CA ALA A 475 10.66 -5.95 29.00
C ALA A 475 10.46 -7.25 28.19
N VAL A 476 11.30 -7.52 27.19
CA VAL A 476 11.14 -8.70 26.31
C VAL A 476 11.37 -10.01 27.06
N ARG A 477 12.27 -10.04 28.05
CA ARG A 477 12.44 -11.23 28.90
C ARG A 477 11.22 -11.49 29.77
N ALA A 478 10.56 -10.42 30.24
CA ALA A 478 9.33 -10.51 31.01
C ALA A 478 8.09 -10.81 30.15
N GLY A 479 8.22 -10.82 28.81
CA GLY A 479 7.13 -11.08 27.88
C GLY A 479 6.30 -9.83 27.53
N PHE A 480 6.85 -8.64 27.76
CA PHE A 480 6.25 -7.36 27.36
C PHE A 480 6.81 -6.87 26.03
N VAL A 481 6.09 -5.96 25.38
CA VAL A 481 6.37 -5.48 24.03
C VAL A 481 6.84 -4.02 24.07
N PRO A 482 8.14 -3.72 24.20
CA PRO A 482 8.63 -2.35 24.06
C PRO A 482 8.32 -1.80 22.66
N VAL A 483 7.85 -0.56 22.60
CA VAL A 483 7.50 0.14 21.37
C VAL A 483 8.47 1.29 21.18
N LEU A 484 9.39 1.16 20.23
CA LEU A 484 10.52 2.08 20.08
C LEU A 484 10.07 3.32 19.30
N LEU A 485 9.95 4.45 19.98
CA LEU A 485 9.43 5.68 19.41
C LEU A 485 10.55 6.67 19.11
N ASN A 486 10.40 7.38 17.99
CA ASN A 486 11.28 8.50 17.65
C ASN A 486 11.07 9.66 18.64
N ILE A 487 12.13 10.06 19.32
CA ILE A 487 12.11 11.16 20.31
C ILE A 487 11.84 12.55 19.69
N GLN A 488 11.84 12.68 18.36
CA GLN A 488 11.45 13.90 17.64
C GLN A 488 9.95 13.92 17.25
N THR A 489 9.16 12.97 17.76
CA THR A 489 7.72 12.89 17.50
C THR A 489 6.98 14.09 18.08
N ARG A 490 6.02 14.64 17.33
CA ARG A 490 5.15 15.74 17.77
C ARG A 490 4.04 15.25 18.72
N PRO A 491 3.47 16.12 19.59
CA PRO A 491 2.46 15.71 20.57
C PRO A 491 1.21 15.03 19.96
N ASP A 492 0.73 15.49 18.80
CA ASP A 492 -0.43 14.90 18.11
C ASP A 492 -0.17 13.46 17.67
N VAL A 493 1.06 13.19 17.20
CA VAL A 493 1.49 11.86 16.76
C VAL A 493 1.78 10.96 17.97
N LEU A 494 2.36 11.51 19.05
CA LEU A 494 2.55 10.76 20.30
C LEU A 494 1.20 10.32 20.89
N ASN A 495 0.17 11.18 20.86
CA ASN A 495 -1.17 10.79 21.28
C ASN A 495 -1.73 9.61 20.48
N PHE A 496 -1.51 9.63 19.16
CA PHE A 496 -1.88 8.50 18.32
C PHE A 496 -1.15 7.22 18.76
N PHE A 497 0.17 7.26 19.00
CA PHE A 497 0.92 6.10 19.48
C PHE A 497 0.42 5.57 20.82
N LEU A 498 0.16 6.45 21.78
CA LEU A 498 -0.34 6.04 23.10
C LEU A 498 -1.72 5.38 23.02
N LYS A 499 -2.58 5.84 22.11
CA LYS A 499 -3.90 5.22 21.86
C LYS A 499 -3.80 3.90 21.12
N ASP A 500 -2.99 3.84 20.06
CA ASP A 500 -2.84 2.65 19.22
C ASP A 500 -2.17 1.49 19.96
N THR A 501 -1.21 1.81 20.83
CA THR A 501 -0.57 0.82 21.70
C THR A 501 -1.45 0.38 22.87
N SER A 502 -2.45 1.17 23.26
CA SER A 502 -3.25 0.97 24.48
C SER A 502 -2.39 0.83 25.75
N ALA A 503 -1.21 1.45 25.77
CA ALA A 503 -0.25 1.30 26.85
C ALA A 503 -0.68 2.01 28.12
N THR A 504 -0.39 1.41 29.27
CA THR A 504 -0.64 2.00 30.60
C THR A 504 0.62 2.56 31.25
N ILE A 505 1.80 2.15 30.77
CA ILE A 505 3.11 2.60 31.24
C ILE A 505 3.97 2.98 30.03
N ALA A 506 4.71 4.07 30.13
CA ALA A 506 5.74 4.48 29.17
C ALA A 506 7.09 4.73 29.87
N VAL A 507 8.18 4.72 29.12
CA VAL A 507 9.53 5.10 29.60
C VAL A 507 10.03 6.26 28.76
N CYS A 508 10.57 7.30 29.39
CA CYS A 508 10.95 8.55 28.74
C CYS A 508 12.23 9.15 29.33
N GLU A 509 13.10 9.71 28.49
CA GLU A 509 14.22 10.55 28.96
C GLU A 509 13.70 11.81 29.65
N ALA A 510 14.35 12.22 30.74
CA ALA A 510 13.97 13.43 31.49
C ALA A 510 13.89 14.69 30.61
N ALA A 511 14.75 14.81 29.59
CA ALA A 511 14.75 15.91 28.64
C ALA A 511 13.44 16.06 27.84
N PHE A 512 12.63 14.99 27.75
CA PHE A 512 11.37 14.98 27.02
C PHE A 512 10.14 14.74 27.93
N ALA A 513 10.30 14.76 29.25
CA ALA A 513 9.21 14.48 30.20
C ALA A 513 7.97 15.37 29.97
N THR A 514 8.16 16.64 29.58
CA THR A 514 7.07 17.58 29.29
C THR A 514 6.21 17.18 28.08
N MET A 515 6.71 16.30 27.21
CA MET A 515 5.94 15.77 26.08
C MET A 515 4.81 14.83 26.52
N PHE A 516 4.89 14.26 27.73
CA PHE A 516 3.91 13.34 28.29
C PHE A 516 2.84 14.06 29.12
N ALA A 517 2.34 15.18 28.60
CA ALA A 517 1.31 16.00 29.22
C ALA A 517 0.25 16.46 28.19
N ASP A 518 -0.86 17.02 28.68
CA ASP A 518 -1.90 17.67 27.89
C ASP A 518 -2.39 16.84 26.68
N GLN A 519 -2.31 17.41 25.48
CA GLN A 519 -2.76 16.82 24.22
C GLN A 519 -2.15 15.44 23.94
N ALA A 520 -0.89 15.22 24.36
CA ALA A 520 -0.21 13.96 24.08
C ALA A 520 -0.88 12.78 24.79
N VAL A 521 -1.38 12.96 26.02
CA VAL A 521 -1.96 11.87 26.82
C VAL A 521 -3.49 11.83 26.78
N GLU A 522 -4.13 12.84 26.21
CA GLU A 522 -5.58 13.00 26.18
C GLU A 522 -6.30 11.78 25.55
N GLY A 523 -7.18 11.15 26.33
CA GLY A 523 -7.95 9.97 25.91
C GLY A 523 -7.11 8.72 25.66
N SER A 524 -5.85 8.69 26.09
CA SER A 524 -5.03 7.48 26.12
C SER A 524 -5.28 6.69 27.41
N LEU A 525 -4.79 5.45 27.47
CA LEU A 525 -4.83 4.61 28.67
C LEU A 525 -3.60 4.79 29.58
N LEU A 526 -2.71 5.72 29.25
CA LEU A 526 -1.45 5.92 29.95
C LEU A 526 -1.72 6.41 31.38
N LYS A 527 -1.18 5.68 32.36
CA LYS A 527 -1.31 5.98 33.80
C LYS A 527 0.00 6.48 34.40
N GLN A 528 1.13 5.97 33.90
CA GLN A 528 2.43 6.24 34.49
C GLN A 528 3.51 6.37 33.41
N THR A 529 4.39 7.36 33.55
CA THR A 529 5.59 7.53 32.73
C THR A 529 6.81 7.45 33.62
N VAL A 530 7.69 6.48 33.36
CA VAL A 530 8.95 6.30 34.07
C VAL A 530 10.02 7.18 33.42
N ILE A 531 10.60 8.09 34.19
CA ILE A 531 11.58 9.07 33.74
C ILE A 531 13.00 8.59 34.06
N VAL A 532 13.85 8.51 33.04
CA VAL A 532 15.26 8.12 33.16
C VAL A 532 16.20 9.32 33.01
N ASN A 533 17.43 9.17 33.53
CA ASN A 533 18.55 10.11 33.35
C ASN A 533 18.28 11.57 33.76
N GLY A 534 17.40 11.81 34.73
CA GLY A 534 17.19 13.13 35.28
C GLY A 534 16.04 13.20 36.27
N GLU A 535 15.76 14.42 36.72
CA GLU A 535 14.66 14.73 37.63
C GLU A 535 13.32 14.77 36.90
N CYS A 536 12.24 14.50 37.64
CA CYS A 536 10.88 14.72 37.16
C CYS A 536 9.96 15.24 38.26
N ASP A 537 9.03 16.09 37.88
CA ASP A 537 7.93 16.55 38.72
C ASP A 537 6.66 16.67 37.87
N GLY A 538 5.53 16.22 38.40
CA GLY A 538 4.26 16.21 37.68
C GLY A 538 3.41 14.95 37.92
N PRO A 539 2.10 15.03 37.67
CA PRO A 539 1.18 13.92 37.86
C PRO A 539 1.51 12.77 36.90
N GLY A 540 1.53 11.54 37.42
CA GLY A 540 1.78 10.34 36.62
C GLY A 540 3.25 10.15 36.20
N LEU A 541 4.18 11.00 36.64
CA LEU A 541 5.62 10.82 36.42
C LEU A 541 6.27 10.13 37.63
N ILE A 542 7.19 9.21 37.37
CA ILE A 542 8.01 8.58 38.42
C ILE A 542 9.46 8.49 37.94
N ARG A 543 10.42 8.77 38.81
CA ARG A 543 11.84 8.56 38.49
C ARG A 543 12.16 7.07 38.42
N SER A 544 13.09 6.70 37.55
CA SER A 544 13.50 5.31 37.37
C SER A 544 14.10 4.68 38.62
N ASP A 545 14.88 5.41 39.42
CA ASP A 545 15.43 4.91 40.68
C ASP A 545 14.33 4.51 41.68
N ALA A 546 13.26 5.31 41.79
CA ALA A 546 12.10 4.99 42.61
C ALA A 546 11.28 3.84 42.02
N PHE A 547 11.12 3.77 40.69
CA PHE A 547 10.40 2.69 40.02
C PHE A 547 11.11 1.33 40.14
N LEU A 548 12.44 1.32 40.15
CA LEU A 548 13.27 0.12 40.21
C LEU A 548 13.63 -0.29 41.66
N ALA A 549 13.40 0.58 42.63
CA ALA A 549 13.81 0.38 44.02
C ALA A 549 13.29 -0.95 44.61
N GLY A 550 14.22 -1.78 45.10
CA GLY A 550 13.89 -3.03 45.79
C GLY A 550 13.52 -4.20 44.89
N HIS A 551 13.55 -4.06 43.56
CA HIS A 551 13.36 -5.17 42.63
C HIS A 551 14.61 -6.04 42.47
N SER A 552 14.41 -7.33 42.19
CA SER A 552 15.50 -8.32 42.07
C SER A 552 16.37 -8.07 40.84
N GLU A 553 17.67 -8.33 41.00
CA GLU A 553 18.69 -8.36 39.93
C GLU A 553 18.66 -9.67 39.12
N THR A 554 17.74 -10.58 39.45
CA THR A 554 17.48 -11.81 38.69
C THR A 554 16.07 -11.79 38.13
N LEU A 555 15.91 -12.31 36.92
CA LEU A 555 14.62 -12.40 36.23
C LEU A 555 14.54 -13.73 35.51
N GLU A 556 13.49 -14.50 35.80
CA GLU A 556 13.16 -15.70 35.03
C GLU A 556 12.64 -15.29 33.64
N CYS A 557 13.05 -16.05 32.61
CA CYS A 557 12.56 -15.84 31.25
C CYS A 557 11.10 -16.27 31.17
N THR A 558 10.23 -15.38 30.72
CA THR A 558 8.85 -15.75 30.39
C THR A 558 8.87 -16.75 29.22
N PRO A 559 8.06 -17.83 29.26
CA PRO A 559 8.03 -18.85 28.22
C PRO A 559 7.23 -18.38 27.00
N THR A 560 7.78 -17.40 26.29
CA THR A 560 7.26 -16.92 25.01
C THR A 560 7.50 -17.95 23.91
N THR A 561 6.76 -17.85 22.81
CA THR A 561 7.00 -18.59 21.57
C THR A 561 7.77 -17.71 20.56
N PRO A 562 8.43 -18.31 19.55
CA PRO A 562 9.06 -17.54 18.47
C PRO A 562 8.11 -16.58 17.75
N ASP A 563 6.81 -16.88 17.76
CA ASP A 563 5.76 -16.12 17.07
C ASP A 563 5.07 -15.08 17.98
N ASP A 564 5.45 -15.00 19.25
CA ASP A 564 4.97 -13.94 20.14
C ASP A 564 5.63 -12.61 19.77
N MET A 565 4.88 -11.51 19.96
CA MET A 565 5.41 -10.16 19.78
C MET A 565 6.59 -9.91 20.72
N ALA A 566 7.69 -9.44 20.14
CA ALA A 566 8.85 -9.01 20.90
C ALA A 566 8.87 -7.49 21.06
N PHE A 567 8.78 -6.71 19.98
CA PHE A 567 8.84 -5.26 20.03
C PHE A 567 8.23 -4.63 18.78
N TRP A 568 7.89 -3.34 18.86
CA TRP A 568 7.35 -2.60 17.73
C TRP A 568 8.20 -1.39 17.36
N MET A 569 8.05 -0.94 16.11
CA MET A 569 8.53 0.34 15.61
C MET A 569 7.43 1.01 14.78
N TYR A 570 7.47 2.33 14.60
CA TYR A 570 6.53 3.03 13.72
C TYR A 570 7.21 3.56 12.45
N SER A 571 6.58 3.35 11.28
CA SER A 571 7.01 3.97 10.01
C SER A 571 6.02 5.03 9.52
N SER A 572 6.54 6.21 9.16
CA SER A 572 5.77 7.31 8.55
C SER A 572 5.44 6.98 7.08
N GLY A 573 4.16 6.82 6.73
CA GLY A 573 3.75 6.64 5.34
C GLY A 573 3.70 7.96 4.55
N SER A 574 3.83 7.91 3.22
CA SER A 574 3.79 9.07 2.32
C SER A 574 2.44 9.82 2.33
N THR A 575 1.34 9.14 2.69
CA THR A 575 -0.03 9.66 2.55
C THR A 575 -0.97 9.40 3.74
N GLY A 576 -0.46 8.94 4.89
CA GLY A 576 -1.33 8.57 6.04
C GLY A 576 -0.63 8.53 7.41
N ARG A 577 -1.41 8.20 8.46
CA ARG A 577 -0.90 8.04 9.84
C ARG A 577 0.19 6.96 9.90
N PRO A 578 1.17 7.07 10.83
CA PRO A 578 2.22 6.07 10.96
C PRO A 578 1.67 4.67 11.23
N LYS A 579 2.43 3.64 10.85
CA LYS A 579 2.03 2.23 10.93
C LYS A 579 2.86 1.52 11.98
N GLY A 580 2.21 0.84 12.94
CA GLY A 580 2.90 0.05 13.97
C GLY A 580 3.39 -1.26 13.38
N ILE A 581 4.69 -1.39 13.20
CA ILE A 581 5.37 -2.58 12.67
C ILE A 581 5.67 -3.52 13.82
N VAL A 582 5.15 -4.73 13.73
CA VAL A 582 5.32 -5.75 14.77
C VAL A 582 6.53 -6.62 14.45
N HIS A 583 7.43 -6.81 15.40
CA HIS A 583 8.51 -7.80 15.31
C HIS A 583 8.32 -8.93 16.30
N LEU A 584 8.68 -10.14 15.89
CA LEU A 584 8.55 -11.37 16.66
C LEU A 584 9.89 -11.73 17.34
N HIS A 585 9.86 -12.63 18.33
CA HIS A 585 11.06 -12.96 19.10
C HIS A 585 12.20 -13.56 18.27
N HIS A 586 11.89 -14.22 17.16
CA HIS A 586 12.92 -14.85 16.32
C HIS A 586 13.56 -13.88 15.29
N ASP A 587 12.96 -12.71 15.02
CA ASP A 587 13.42 -11.77 13.99
C ASP A 587 14.86 -11.29 14.23
N MET A 588 15.22 -11.08 15.50
CA MET A 588 16.58 -10.69 15.90
C MET A 588 17.60 -11.79 15.59
N ALA A 589 17.25 -13.04 15.88
CA ALA A 589 18.08 -14.20 15.59
C ALA A 589 18.31 -14.36 14.08
N TYR A 590 17.25 -14.18 13.29
CA TYR A 590 17.36 -14.25 11.85
C TYR A 590 18.27 -13.15 11.30
N SER A 591 18.07 -11.89 11.71
CA SER A 591 18.90 -10.75 11.29
C SER A 591 20.38 -10.93 11.68
N GLN A 592 20.65 -11.56 12.84
CA GLN A 592 22.01 -11.91 13.24
C GLN A 592 22.63 -12.99 12.35
N GLN A 593 21.90 -14.08 12.04
CA GLN A 593 22.44 -15.17 11.22
C GLN A 593 22.60 -14.79 9.74
N THR A 594 21.83 -13.80 9.27
CA THR A 594 21.97 -13.21 7.93
C THR A 594 23.00 -12.09 7.94
N PHE A 595 22.59 -10.83 8.09
CA PHE A 595 23.45 -9.67 7.97
C PHE A 595 24.58 -9.66 9.02
N GLY A 596 24.27 -9.97 10.28
CA GLY A 596 25.24 -9.95 11.37
C GLY A 596 26.44 -10.89 11.14
N ALA A 597 26.18 -12.15 10.81
CA ALA A 597 27.20 -13.19 10.65
C ALA A 597 27.78 -13.29 9.23
N ARG A 598 27.02 -12.89 8.19
CA ARG A 598 27.45 -13.08 6.78
C ARG A 598 28.03 -11.82 6.16
N VAL A 599 27.68 -10.64 6.67
CA VAL A 599 28.14 -9.36 6.14
C VAL A 599 28.96 -8.61 7.16
N LEU A 600 28.37 -8.31 8.33
CA LEU A 600 28.99 -7.44 9.32
C LEU A 600 30.20 -8.12 9.99
N ASP A 601 30.03 -9.38 10.42
CA ASP A 601 31.05 -10.22 11.06
C ASP A 601 31.77 -9.48 12.20
N LEU A 602 30.97 -9.03 13.18
CA LEU A 602 31.50 -8.45 14.41
C LEU A 602 32.22 -9.52 15.22
N GLN A 603 33.35 -9.12 15.77
CA GLN A 603 34.17 -9.90 16.68
C GLN A 603 33.88 -9.43 18.11
N VAL A 604 34.15 -10.31 19.08
CA VAL A 604 33.95 -9.99 20.50
C VAL A 604 34.70 -8.72 20.92
N ASP A 605 35.86 -8.43 20.35
CA ASP A 605 36.67 -7.25 20.73
C ASP A 605 36.29 -5.96 20.01
N ASP A 606 35.24 -5.99 19.20
CA ASP A 606 34.73 -4.79 18.57
C ASP A 606 34.04 -3.84 19.54
N ILE A 607 34.13 -2.56 19.20
CA ILE A 607 33.33 -1.49 19.75
C ILE A 607 32.51 -0.91 18.59
N GLY A 608 31.22 -1.22 18.56
CA GLY A 608 30.28 -0.69 17.58
C GLY A 608 29.83 0.72 17.97
N PHE A 609 29.84 1.66 17.03
CA PHE A 609 29.30 3.00 17.22
C PHE A 609 28.27 3.31 16.13
N SER A 610 26.99 3.20 16.50
CA SER A 610 25.90 3.60 15.61
C SER A 610 25.55 5.06 15.82
N VAL A 611 25.63 5.84 14.76
CA VAL A 611 25.10 7.20 14.75
C VAL A 611 23.58 7.23 14.53
N PRO A 612 23.00 6.37 13.66
CA PRO A 612 21.57 6.13 13.65
C PRO A 612 21.11 5.58 15.00
N LYS A 613 20.07 6.19 15.55
CA LYS A 613 19.58 5.94 16.92
C LYS A 613 18.89 4.60 17.10
N ALA A 614 18.92 4.06 18.32
CA ALA A 614 18.39 2.73 18.65
C ALA A 614 16.87 2.60 18.49
N TYR A 615 16.12 3.72 18.40
CA TYR A 615 14.69 3.69 18.08
C TYR A 615 14.38 3.54 16.58
N PHE A 616 15.40 3.47 15.72
CA PHE A 616 15.25 3.07 14.32
C PHE A 616 15.80 1.67 14.09
N ALA A 617 15.11 0.86 13.28
CA ALA A 617 15.52 -0.50 12.86
C ALA A 617 17.03 -0.66 12.62
N TYR A 618 17.63 0.21 11.79
CA TYR A 618 19.06 0.17 11.51
C TYR A 618 19.91 0.37 12.78
N GLY A 619 19.64 1.43 13.55
CA GLY A 619 20.37 1.74 14.78
C GLY A 619 20.12 0.74 15.90
N PHE A 620 18.90 0.20 16.02
CA PHE A 620 18.57 -0.89 16.94
C PHE A 620 19.46 -2.11 16.70
N GLY A 621 19.57 -2.53 15.43
CA GLY A 621 20.45 -3.61 15.02
C GLY A 621 21.91 -3.33 15.41
N ASN A 622 22.40 -2.15 15.06
CA ASN A 622 23.79 -1.75 15.22
C ASN A 622 24.22 -1.55 16.68
N SER A 623 23.33 -1.02 17.53
CA SER A 623 23.65 -0.63 18.91
C SER A 623 23.31 -1.70 19.94
N LEU A 624 22.31 -2.57 19.68
CA LEU A 624 21.84 -3.56 20.65
C LEU A 624 22.00 -4.98 20.10
N LEU A 625 21.40 -5.27 18.94
CA LEU A 625 21.30 -6.63 18.42
C LEU A 625 22.68 -7.22 18.12
N PHE A 626 23.42 -6.70 17.14
CA PHE A 626 24.64 -7.34 16.64
C PHE A 626 25.77 -7.36 17.68
N PRO A 627 26.05 -6.27 18.42
CA PRO A 627 27.12 -6.30 19.42
C PRO A 627 26.83 -7.35 20.49
N PHE A 628 25.61 -7.41 21.03
CA PHE A 628 25.30 -8.32 22.12
C PHE A 628 25.24 -9.77 21.66
N ALA A 629 24.85 -10.02 20.41
CA ALA A 629 24.87 -11.34 19.79
C ALA A 629 26.25 -12.02 19.85
N VAL A 630 27.33 -11.25 19.75
CA VAL A 630 28.73 -11.74 19.75
C VAL A 630 29.50 -11.39 21.03
N GLY A 631 28.86 -10.70 21.97
CA GLY A 631 29.50 -10.25 23.20
C GLY A 631 30.42 -9.04 23.02
N ALA A 632 30.22 -8.22 21.99
CA ALA A 632 30.97 -6.99 21.70
C ALA A 632 30.41 -5.76 22.43
N THR A 633 31.23 -4.70 22.51
CA THR A 633 30.84 -3.47 23.20
C THR A 633 30.08 -2.54 22.25
N SER A 634 29.06 -1.85 22.77
CA SER A 634 28.33 -0.80 22.05
C SER A 634 28.61 0.58 22.65
N LEU A 635 28.99 1.54 21.81
CA LEU A 635 29.14 2.95 22.18
C LEU A 635 27.80 3.66 22.00
N LEU A 636 27.20 4.10 23.12
CA LEU A 636 25.94 4.81 23.14
C LEU A 636 26.19 6.32 23.32
N LEU A 637 25.65 7.11 22.38
CA LEU A 637 25.80 8.56 22.36
C LEU A 637 24.42 9.23 22.22
N ALA A 638 23.91 9.76 23.33
CA ALA A 638 22.67 10.55 23.35
C ALA A 638 22.83 11.92 22.65
N GLY A 639 21.70 12.49 22.22
CA GLY A 639 21.64 13.81 21.59
C GLY A 639 21.85 13.81 20.08
N GLN A 640 21.87 15.00 19.49
CA GLN A 640 22.02 15.17 18.05
C GLN A 640 23.44 14.80 17.59
N PRO A 641 23.59 14.02 16.50
CA PRO A 641 24.89 13.54 16.04
C PRO A 641 25.64 14.60 15.21
N ARG A 642 26.04 15.69 15.86
CA ARG A 642 26.85 16.73 15.22
C ARG A 642 28.23 16.17 14.84
N PRO A 643 28.83 16.60 13.72
CA PRO A 643 30.12 16.09 13.27
C PRO A 643 31.21 16.12 14.34
N GLU A 644 31.32 17.21 15.10
CA GLU A 644 32.32 17.35 16.16
C GLU A 644 32.10 16.34 17.27
N ALA A 645 30.84 16.14 17.70
CA ALA A 645 30.51 15.18 18.74
C ALA A 645 30.79 13.72 18.30
N VAL A 646 30.52 13.41 17.04
CA VAL A 646 30.82 12.09 16.47
C VAL A 646 32.33 11.86 16.39
N LEU A 647 33.09 12.85 15.90
CA LEU A 647 34.55 12.74 15.80
C LEU A 647 35.23 12.68 17.18
N ASP A 648 34.79 13.48 18.15
CA ASP A 648 35.26 13.43 19.53
C ASP A 648 34.97 12.07 20.17
N ALA A 649 33.81 11.47 19.87
CA ALA A 649 33.46 10.14 20.34
C ALA A 649 34.37 9.06 19.71
N VAL A 650 34.68 9.17 18.41
CA VAL A 650 35.62 8.25 17.74
C VAL A 650 37.01 8.34 18.36
N GLU A 651 37.55 9.54 18.55
CA GLU A 651 38.89 9.72 19.13
C GLU A 651 38.95 9.22 20.58
N LYS A 652 37.94 9.53 21.39
CA LYS A 652 37.92 9.21 22.82
C LYS A 652 37.66 7.73 23.10
N TYR A 653 36.65 7.14 22.45
CA TYR A 653 36.17 5.79 22.75
C TYR A 653 36.72 4.73 21.79
N ARG A 654 37.41 5.17 20.72
CA ARG A 654 38.10 4.32 19.74
C ARG A 654 37.23 3.17 19.21
N PRO A 655 36.01 3.45 18.70
CA PRO A 655 35.18 2.42 18.10
C PRO A 655 35.91 1.76 16.91
N THR A 656 35.66 0.48 16.71
CA THR A 656 36.25 -0.30 15.62
C THR A 656 35.32 -0.36 14.41
N VAL A 657 34.01 -0.25 14.64
CA VAL A 657 32.99 -0.25 13.59
C VAL A 657 32.09 0.97 13.76
N ILE A 658 31.95 1.76 12.70
CA ILE A 658 31.03 2.91 12.68
C ILE A 658 29.87 2.65 11.71
N PHE A 659 28.66 3.00 12.13
CA PHE A 659 27.46 2.92 11.31
C PHE A 659 26.90 4.32 11.08
N GLY A 660 26.59 4.63 9.82
CA GLY A 660 26.19 5.95 9.39
C GLY A 660 25.17 5.94 8.26
N LEU A 661 24.74 7.14 7.92
CA LEU A 661 23.92 7.43 6.74
C LEU A 661 24.77 8.27 5.78
N PRO A 662 24.45 8.34 4.47
CA PRO A 662 25.17 9.19 3.54
C PRO A 662 25.29 10.66 3.98
N THR A 663 24.26 11.19 4.64
CA THR A 663 24.25 12.55 5.19
C THR A 663 25.27 12.74 6.31
N LEU A 664 25.48 11.74 7.16
CA LEU A 664 26.52 11.76 8.19
C LEU A 664 27.91 11.78 7.54
N TYR A 665 28.19 10.84 6.63
CA TYR A 665 29.50 10.76 6.00
C TYR A 665 29.83 12.04 5.25
N THR A 666 28.85 12.62 4.55
CA THR A 666 28.96 13.95 3.92
C THR A 666 29.34 15.03 4.95
N ALA A 667 28.70 15.05 6.11
CA ALA A 667 28.99 16.04 7.15
C ALA A 667 30.38 15.85 7.78
N LEU A 668 30.82 14.60 7.95
CA LEU A 668 32.13 14.27 8.51
C LEU A 668 33.28 14.63 7.55
N VAL A 669 33.20 14.24 6.28
CA VAL A 669 34.28 14.53 5.31
C VAL A 669 34.45 16.02 5.03
N HIS A 670 33.40 16.82 5.21
CA HIS A 670 33.44 18.27 5.05
C HIS A 670 33.72 19.03 6.36
N SER A 671 33.84 18.34 7.50
CA SER A 671 34.17 18.98 8.77
C SER A 671 35.63 19.42 8.80
N LYS A 672 35.88 20.67 9.23
CA LYS A 672 37.25 21.18 9.43
C LYS A 672 38.00 20.49 10.57
N GLU A 673 37.28 19.75 11.43
CA GLU A 673 37.85 19.07 12.57
C GLU A 673 38.27 17.63 12.25
N VAL A 674 37.88 17.08 11.09
CA VAL A 674 38.13 15.67 10.75
C VAL A 674 39.61 15.33 10.66
N GLU A 675 40.43 16.23 10.11
CA GLU A 675 41.88 16.05 10.02
C GLU A 675 42.60 16.18 11.38
N LYS A 676 41.90 16.69 12.41
CA LYS A 676 42.46 16.89 13.75
C LYS A 676 42.15 15.74 14.71
N ARG A 677 41.47 14.70 14.24
CA ARG A 677 40.95 13.59 15.06
C ARG A 677 41.51 12.27 14.55
N ASP A 678 41.89 11.40 15.47
CA ASP A 678 42.37 10.07 15.13
C ASP A 678 41.19 9.13 14.80
N LEU A 679 41.08 8.75 13.53
CA LEU A 679 40.08 7.78 13.03
C LEU A 679 40.66 6.36 12.85
N SER A 680 41.91 6.12 13.25
CA SER A 680 42.63 4.87 12.94
C SER A 680 42.09 3.64 13.66
N SER A 681 41.20 3.80 14.65
CA SER A 681 40.54 2.68 15.32
C SER A 681 39.54 1.98 14.41
N LEU A 682 38.99 2.70 13.42
CA LEU A 682 37.96 2.19 12.53
C LEU A 682 38.55 1.15 11.57
N ARG A 683 38.07 -0.09 11.67
CA ARG A 683 38.35 -1.17 10.71
C ARG A 683 37.21 -1.39 9.71
N LEU A 684 36.02 -0.89 10.01
CA LEU A 684 34.83 -1.06 9.18
C LEU A 684 33.90 0.16 9.32
N SER A 685 33.35 0.60 8.18
CA SER A 685 32.39 1.69 8.09
C SER A 685 31.18 1.18 7.31
N MET A 686 29.97 1.33 7.86
CA MET A 686 28.73 0.91 7.20
C MET A 686 27.86 2.12 6.86
N SER A 687 27.24 2.11 5.69
CA SER A 687 26.26 3.12 5.26
C SER A 687 24.96 2.44 4.87
N ALA A 688 23.81 3.03 5.20
CA ALA A 688 22.52 2.49 4.80
C ALA A 688 21.48 3.57 4.47
N ALA A 689 20.29 3.11 4.10
CA ALA A 689 19.06 3.88 3.82
C ALA A 689 19.03 4.69 2.51
N GLU A 690 20.17 5.21 2.04
CA GLU A 690 20.30 5.99 0.80
C GLU A 690 21.62 5.66 0.10
N ILE A 691 21.74 6.07 -1.17
CA ILE A 691 22.95 5.90 -1.97
C ILE A 691 24.00 6.96 -1.54
N LEU A 692 25.22 6.50 -1.31
CA LEU A 692 26.38 7.34 -1.02
C LEU A 692 26.99 7.87 -2.32
N SER A 693 27.36 9.16 -2.34
CA SER A 693 28.04 9.72 -3.52
C SER A 693 29.48 9.20 -3.65
N GLN A 694 29.95 9.07 -4.89
CA GLN A 694 31.34 8.66 -5.19
C GLN A 694 32.37 9.60 -4.54
N GLU A 695 32.09 10.90 -4.49
CA GLU A 695 32.94 11.91 -3.84
C GLU A 695 33.10 11.63 -2.34
N VAL A 696 31.99 11.41 -1.63
CA VAL A 696 31.99 11.16 -0.18
C VAL A 696 32.65 9.82 0.12
N TYR A 697 32.34 8.78 -0.66
CA TYR A 697 32.99 7.47 -0.53
C TYR A 697 34.52 7.57 -0.66
N THR A 698 34.99 8.30 -1.67
CA THR A 698 36.43 8.45 -1.95
C THR A 698 37.12 9.25 -0.84
N SER A 699 36.50 10.34 -0.39
CA SER A 699 37.02 11.20 0.68
C SER A 699 37.09 10.45 2.01
N TRP A 700 36.06 9.68 2.36
CA TRP A 700 36.08 8.84 3.56
C TRP A 700 37.17 7.77 3.49
N LYS A 701 37.32 7.11 2.34
CA LYS A 701 38.37 6.11 2.13
C LYS A 701 39.77 6.68 2.27
N GLN A 702 40.00 7.95 1.92
CA GLN A 702 41.28 8.62 2.15
C GLN A 702 41.55 8.86 3.63
N LEU A 703 40.52 9.14 4.43
CA LEU A 703 40.64 9.39 5.87
C LEU A 703 40.84 8.10 6.69
N THR A 704 40.15 7.02 6.34
CA THR A 704 40.10 5.79 7.15
C THR A 704 40.76 4.57 6.50
N GLY A 705 41.22 4.69 5.26
CA GLY A 705 41.81 3.61 4.47
C GLY A 705 40.79 2.67 3.81
N HIS A 706 39.51 2.79 4.13
CA HIS A 706 38.43 1.95 3.58
C HIS A 706 37.16 2.77 3.32
N GLY A 707 36.40 2.41 2.31
CA GLY A 707 35.14 3.10 2.01
C GLY A 707 33.98 2.52 2.83
N PRO A 708 32.89 3.27 3.05
CA PRO A 708 31.70 2.71 3.69
C PRO A 708 31.07 1.61 2.83
N THR A 709 30.75 0.47 3.43
CA THR A 709 29.97 -0.60 2.78
C THR A 709 28.49 -0.21 2.80
N GLU A 710 27.91 0.04 1.63
CA GLU A 710 26.51 0.44 1.48
C GLU A 710 25.56 -0.77 1.54
N GLY A 711 24.43 -0.63 2.23
CA GLY A 711 23.34 -1.61 2.22
C GLY A 711 21.95 -0.98 2.32
N LEU A 712 20.94 -1.78 1.97
CA LEU A 712 19.53 -1.41 2.02
C LEU A 712 18.76 -2.37 2.92
N GLY A 713 17.94 -1.79 3.78
CA GLY A 713 16.98 -2.48 4.62
C GLY A 713 15.68 -1.68 4.73
N SER A 714 14.73 -2.24 5.45
CA SER A 714 13.47 -1.57 5.80
C SER A 714 13.14 -1.86 7.26
N THR A 715 12.21 -1.08 7.82
CA THR A 715 11.72 -1.39 9.17
C THR A 715 10.91 -2.69 9.15
N GLU A 716 10.19 -2.95 8.06
CA GLU A 716 9.39 -4.15 7.83
C GLU A 716 10.23 -5.44 7.74
N MET A 717 11.53 -5.36 7.40
CA MET A 717 12.45 -6.49 7.37
C MET A 717 13.41 -6.52 8.58
N LEU A 718 13.17 -5.67 9.58
CA LEU A 718 14.02 -5.35 10.73
C LEU A 718 15.40 -4.74 10.39
N HIS A 719 16.11 -5.26 9.40
CA HIS A 719 17.45 -4.79 9.04
C HIS A 719 17.76 -4.95 7.54
N ILE A 720 19.05 -4.97 7.19
CA ILE A 720 19.58 -4.94 5.82
C ILE A 720 19.40 -6.31 5.13
N TYR A 721 18.76 -6.29 3.95
CA TYR A 721 18.55 -7.46 3.08
C TYR A 721 19.31 -7.37 1.74
N LEU A 722 19.82 -6.18 1.36
CA LEU A 722 20.83 -6.02 0.30
C LEU A 722 22.07 -5.33 0.85
N SER A 723 23.27 -5.80 0.53
CA SER A 723 24.51 -5.16 0.94
C SER A 723 25.59 -5.33 -0.10
N ASN A 724 26.43 -4.30 -0.28
CA ASN A 724 27.70 -4.48 -0.94
C ASN A 724 28.55 -5.47 -0.14
N LYS A 725 29.45 -6.17 -0.84
CA LYS A 725 30.44 -7.03 -0.19
C LYS A 725 31.59 -6.17 0.31
N LYS A 726 32.22 -6.58 1.41
CA LYS A 726 33.37 -5.86 2.00
C LYS A 726 34.53 -5.61 1.01
N ASP A 727 34.67 -6.47 0.01
CA ASP A 727 35.74 -6.46 -1.00
C ASP A 727 35.28 -6.03 -2.41
N ASP A 728 33.97 -5.84 -2.63
CA ASP A 728 33.38 -5.41 -3.91
C ASP A 728 32.32 -4.34 -3.67
N HIS A 729 32.77 -3.09 -3.54
CA HIS A 729 31.90 -1.92 -3.40
C HIS A 729 31.56 -1.36 -4.79
N ARG A 730 30.29 -1.51 -5.20
CA ARG A 730 29.76 -0.96 -6.45
C ARG A 730 28.94 0.29 -6.16
N ILE A 731 29.59 1.44 -6.28
CA ILE A 731 28.97 2.73 -5.97
C ILE A 731 27.70 2.95 -6.80
N GLY A 732 26.63 3.38 -6.14
CA GLY A 732 25.31 3.52 -6.76
C GLY A 732 24.44 2.25 -6.70
N SER A 733 25.00 1.12 -6.29
CA SER A 733 24.24 -0.11 -6.01
C SER A 733 23.80 -0.17 -4.55
N ALA A 734 22.59 -0.69 -4.33
CA ALA A 734 22.14 -1.12 -3.00
C ALA A 734 22.83 -2.41 -2.53
N GLY A 735 23.69 -3.01 -3.37
CA GLY A 735 24.43 -4.22 -3.07
C GLY A 735 23.82 -5.48 -3.69
N CYS A 736 24.33 -6.64 -3.26
CA CYS A 736 23.79 -7.95 -3.59
C CYS A 736 22.86 -8.46 -2.49
N ARG A 737 22.07 -9.50 -2.77
CA ARG A 737 21.24 -10.13 -1.73
C ARG A 737 22.11 -10.59 -0.55
N VAL A 738 21.65 -10.32 0.66
CA VAL A 738 22.25 -10.88 1.87
C VAL A 738 21.83 -12.35 1.97
N PRO A 739 22.76 -13.31 2.17
CA PRO A 739 22.41 -14.72 2.32
C PRO A 739 21.36 -14.93 3.40
N GLY A 740 20.39 -15.80 3.12
CA GLY A 740 19.18 -15.99 3.91
C GLY A 740 17.98 -15.23 3.37
N TYR A 741 18.15 -14.05 2.76
CA TYR A 741 17.02 -13.36 2.12
C TYR A 741 16.83 -13.80 0.67
N GLU A 742 15.57 -13.85 0.27
CA GLU A 742 15.14 -14.05 -1.10
C GLU A 742 14.62 -12.73 -1.68
N ILE A 743 15.01 -12.44 -2.92
CA ILE A 743 14.67 -11.20 -3.62
C ILE A 743 14.06 -11.56 -4.98
N ARG A 744 12.90 -10.96 -5.28
CA ARG A 744 12.26 -11.07 -6.58
C ARG A 744 11.92 -9.67 -7.10
N LEU A 745 12.15 -9.46 -8.40
CA LEU A 745 11.67 -8.28 -9.12
C LEU A 745 10.50 -8.69 -10.01
N GLU A 746 9.40 -7.94 -9.95
CA GLU A 746 8.24 -8.13 -10.83
C GLU A 746 8.02 -6.93 -11.73
N THR A 747 7.76 -7.16 -13.02
CA THR A 747 7.34 -6.13 -13.97
C THR A 747 5.95 -5.58 -13.58
N PRO A 748 5.52 -4.42 -14.11
CA PRO A 748 4.19 -3.86 -13.84
C PRO A 748 3.02 -4.81 -14.15
N ASP A 749 3.22 -5.78 -15.05
CA ASP A 749 2.22 -6.79 -15.43
C ASP A 749 2.22 -8.02 -14.49
N GLY A 750 3.08 -8.03 -13.45
CA GLY A 750 3.17 -9.09 -12.44
C GLY A 750 3.98 -10.30 -12.87
N GLN A 751 4.85 -10.16 -13.87
CA GLN A 751 5.77 -11.23 -14.31
C GLN A 751 7.16 -11.02 -13.69
N PRO A 752 7.96 -12.08 -13.46
CA PRO A 752 9.35 -11.91 -13.04
C PRO A 752 10.15 -11.07 -14.06
N ALA A 753 10.87 -10.05 -13.59
CA ALA A 753 11.74 -9.23 -14.43
C ALA A 753 13.01 -9.99 -14.83
N GLN A 754 13.47 -9.81 -16.07
CA GLN A 754 14.74 -10.37 -16.54
C GLN A 754 15.95 -9.55 -16.01
N PRO A 755 17.17 -10.12 -15.95
CA PRO A 755 18.36 -9.35 -15.64
C PRO A 755 18.51 -8.13 -16.58
N GLY A 756 18.79 -6.96 -16.02
CA GLY A 756 18.83 -5.68 -16.74
C GLY A 756 17.45 -5.04 -16.99
N GLU A 757 16.36 -5.75 -16.74
CA GLU A 757 15.00 -5.23 -16.79
C GLU A 757 14.61 -4.63 -15.43
N GLU A 758 13.79 -3.60 -15.47
CA GLU A 758 13.26 -2.98 -14.26
C GLU A 758 12.10 -3.78 -13.67
N GLY A 759 12.09 -3.94 -12.35
CA GLY A 759 10.94 -4.50 -11.64
C GLY A 759 10.76 -3.93 -10.23
N LEU A 760 9.57 -4.17 -9.68
CA LEU A 760 9.16 -3.89 -8.32
C LEU A 760 9.71 -4.97 -7.38
N MET A 761 10.34 -4.54 -6.29
CA MET A 761 11.04 -5.44 -5.39
C MET A 761 10.13 -6.05 -4.32
N PHE A 762 10.22 -7.37 -4.23
CA PHE A 762 9.68 -8.21 -3.16
C PHE A 762 10.84 -8.85 -2.39
N VAL A 763 10.72 -8.87 -1.07
CA VAL A 763 11.70 -9.45 -0.16
C VAL A 763 11.02 -10.48 0.73
N ARG A 764 11.66 -11.63 0.95
CA ARG A 764 11.22 -12.65 1.89
C ARG A 764 12.37 -13.08 2.80
N GLY A 765 12.05 -13.28 4.07
CA GLY A 765 12.92 -13.81 5.11
C GLY A 765 12.23 -13.74 6.48
N HIS A 766 12.65 -14.55 7.45
CA HIS A 766 11.97 -14.66 8.75
C HIS A 766 11.97 -13.37 9.59
N SER A 767 12.83 -12.39 9.32
CA SER A 767 12.72 -11.07 9.98
C SER A 767 11.65 -10.16 9.37
N SER A 768 10.75 -10.70 8.53
CA SER A 768 9.62 -9.97 7.97
C SER A 768 8.58 -9.73 9.04
N THR A 769 8.12 -8.49 9.16
CA THR A 769 6.97 -8.20 10.01
C THR A 769 5.71 -8.93 9.50
N PRO A 770 4.94 -9.57 10.39
CA PRO A 770 3.72 -10.28 9.98
C PRO A 770 2.58 -9.32 9.64
N CYS A 771 2.56 -8.12 10.24
CA CYS A 771 1.48 -7.16 10.04
C CYS A 771 1.86 -5.74 10.47
N TYR A 772 1.09 -4.78 9.96
CA TYR A 772 0.93 -3.51 10.65
C TYR A 772 -0.21 -3.62 11.67
N TRP A 773 0.09 -3.31 12.93
CA TRP A 773 -0.87 -3.30 14.03
C TRP A 773 -2.06 -2.40 13.71
N ASN A 774 -3.28 -2.89 13.96
CA ASN A 774 -4.55 -2.21 13.69
C ASN A 774 -4.71 -1.66 12.25
N ARG A 775 -3.94 -2.16 11.27
CA ARG A 775 -3.92 -1.67 9.88
C ARG A 775 -4.01 -2.77 8.83
N PRO A 776 -5.06 -3.62 8.86
CA PRO A 776 -5.23 -4.70 7.89
C PRO A 776 -5.29 -4.23 6.42
N ASP A 777 -5.71 -2.98 6.18
CA ASP A 777 -5.64 -2.33 4.86
C ASP A 777 -4.21 -2.25 4.34
N LYS A 778 -3.29 -1.73 5.16
CA LYS A 778 -1.87 -1.61 4.80
C LYS A 778 -1.12 -2.92 4.89
N THR A 779 -1.54 -3.81 5.78
CA THR A 779 -0.99 -5.15 5.88
C THR A 779 -1.17 -5.88 4.55
N ARG A 780 -2.38 -5.90 3.98
CA ARG A 780 -2.59 -6.54 2.66
C ARG A 780 -1.87 -5.86 1.50
N GLU A 781 -1.67 -4.54 1.57
CA GLU A 781 -0.93 -3.81 0.52
C GLU A 781 0.56 -4.20 0.49
N THR A 782 1.16 -4.38 1.67
CA THR A 782 2.60 -4.58 1.86
C THR A 782 2.97 -6.05 2.05
N MET A 783 2.32 -6.78 2.95
CA MET A 783 2.52 -8.20 3.24
C MET A 783 1.67 -9.03 2.27
N ARG A 784 2.24 -9.39 1.12
CA ARG A 784 1.56 -10.13 0.07
C ARG A 784 1.95 -11.61 0.15
N GLY A 785 1.20 -12.35 0.95
CA GLY A 785 1.57 -13.71 1.35
C GLY A 785 2.76 -13.66 2.30
N ASP A 786 3.79 -14.44 2.00
CA ASP A 786 5.07 -14.50 2.73
C ASP A 786 6.12 -13.51 2.20
N TRP A 787 5.73 -12.57 1.33
CA TRP A 787 6.62 -11.55 0.76
C TRP A 787 6.25 -10.13 1.21
N ILE A 788 7.28 -9.33 1.50
CA ILE A 788 7.17 -7.89 1.69
C ILE A 788 7.31 -7.18 0.34
N TYR A 789 6.24 -6.53 -0.11
CA TYR A 789 6.26 -5.57 -1.20
C TYR A 789 6.87 -4.25 -0.72
N THR A 790 8.09 -3.96 -1.17
CA THR A 790 8.81 -2.75 -0.74
C THR A 790 8.22 -1.47 -1.33
N GLY A 791 7.63 -1.54 -2.53
CA GLY A 791 7.27 -0.38 -3.34
C GLY A 791 8.45 0.26 -4.07
N ASP A 792 9.65 -0.31 -3.95
CA ASP A 792 10.86 0.16 -4.60
C ASP A 792 11.07 -0.53 -5.96
N ARG A 793 11.55 0.23 -6.94
CA ARG A 793 11.90 -0.25 -8.28
C ARG A 793 13.41 -0.43 -8.39
N PHE A 794 13.82 -1.53 -8.98
CA PHE A 794 15.21 -1.90 -9.15
C PHE A 794 15.46 -2.50 -10.52
N ILE A 795 16.70 -2.37 -10.98
CA ILE A 795 17.27 -3.21 -12.02
C ILE A 795 18.32 -4.09 -11.34
N GLU A 796 18.31 -5.38 -11.65
CA GLU A 796 19.33 -6.32 -11.24
C GLU A 796 20.37 -6.47 -12.37
N THR A 797 21.66 -6.43 -12.02
CA THR A 797 22.76 -6.68 -12.95
C THR A 797 23.93 -7.32 -12.21
N ASP A 798 24.37 -8.49 -12.65
CA ASP A 798 25.47 -9.28 -12.07
C ASP A 798 25.32 -9.58 -10.56
N GLY A 799 24.09 -9.80 -10.11
CA GLY A 799 23.72 -10.04 -8.71
C GLY A 799 23.61 -8.78 -7.85
N TYR A 800 23.79 -7.59 -8.43
CA TYR A 800 23.70 -6.30 -7.76
C TYR A 800 22.44 -5.54 -8.17
N TYR A 801 21.84 -4.83 -7.21
CA TYR A 801 20.57 -4.14 -7.40
C TYR A 801 20.79 -2.63 -7.44
N TYR A 802 20.25 -1.98 -8.48
CA TYR A 802 20.36 -0.54 -8.69
C TYR A 802 18.99 0.11 -8.62
N PHE A 803 18.83 1.03 -7.66
CA PHE A 803 17.55 1.68 -7.37
C PHE A 803 17.13 2.61 -8.52
N GLN A 804 15.90 2.42 -9.00
CA GLN A 804 15.28 3.21 -10.08
C GLN A 804 14.19 4.18 -9.58
N GLY A 805 13.91 4.18 -8.28
CA GLY A 805 12.91 5.04 -7.66
C GLY A 805 11.76 4.23 -7.04
N ARG A 806 10.74 4.94 -6.58
CA ARG A 806 9.54 4.36 -5.95
C ARG A 806 8.40 4.20 -6.94
N ALA A 807 7.53 3.22 -6.73
CA ALA A 807 6.30 3.07 -7.51
C ALA A 807 5.32 4.24 -7.29
N ASP A 808 5.29 4.82 -6.09
CA ASP A 808 4.33 5.85 -5.68
C ASP A 808 4.77 7.30 -5.98
N ASP A 809 6.02 7.54 -6.38
CA ASP A 809 6.57 8.90 -6.60
C ASP A 809 6.34 9.45 -8.02
N LEU A 810 5.54 8.79 -8.86
CA LEU A 810 5.39 9.13 -10.26
C LEU A 810 4.54 10.40 -10.46
N ILE A 811 5.13 11.46 -11.03
CA ILE A 811 4.45 12.75 -11.28
C ILE A 811 4.13 12.87 -12.77
N LYS A 812 2.88 13.22 -13.11
CA LYS A 812 2.52 13.50 -14.51
C LYS A 812 2.69 14.99 -14.81
N VAL A 813 3.73 15.38 -15.54
CA VAL A 813 3.99 16.76 -15.97
C VAL A 813 3.75 16.88 -17.46
N SER A 814 2.87 17.81 -17.86
CA SER A 814 2.52 18.04 -19.28
C SER A 814 2.12 16.75 -20.03
N GLY A 815 1.40 15.85 -19.34
CA GLY A 815 0.94 14.58 -19.91
C GLY A 815 1.98 13.45 -19.91
N GLN A 816 3.22 13.73 -19.52
CA GLN A 816 4.33 12.78 -19.49
C GLN A 816 4.71 12.43 -18.05
N TRP A 817 5.08 11.19 -17.82
CA TRP A 817 5.48 10.71 -16.51
C TRP A 817 6.92 11.13 -16.21
N VAL A 818 7.12 11.76 -15.06
CA VAL A 818 8.41 12.24 -14.58
C VAL A 818 8.65 11.69 -13.19
N TRP A 819 9.84 11.13 -13.03
CA TRP A 819 10.32 10.66 -11.74
C TRP A 819 11.04 11.82 -11.05
N PRO A 820 10.54 12.35 -9.92
CA PRO A 820 11.20 13.43 -9.22
C PRO A 820 12.65 13.07 -8.83
N LEU A 821 12.90 11.84 -8.39
CA LEU A 821 14.23 11.36 -8.03
C LEU A 821 15.25 11.39 -9.19
N GLU A 822 14.80 11.15 -10.43
CA GLU A 822 15.67 11.25 -11.62
C GLU A 822 16.19 12.68 -11.79
N VAL A 823 15.32 13.65 -11.50
CA VAL A 823 15.63 15.08 -11.54
C VAL A 823 16.49 15.48 -10.34
N GLU A 824 16.24 14.93 -9.15
CA GLU A 824 17.10 15.11 -7.96
C GLU A 824 18.53 14.63 -8.24
N ARG A 825 18.69 13.42 -8.80
CA ARG A 825 20.00 12.86 -9.17
C ARG A 825 20.74 13.78 -10.15
N CYS A 826 20.05 14.20 -11.22
CA CYS A 826 20.62 15.14 -12.17
C CYS A 826 21.05 16.45 -11.50
N LEU A 827 20.19 17.06 -10.67
CA LEU A 827 20.53 18.30 -9.97
C LEU A 827 21.68 18.13 -8.97
N SER A 828 21.79 16.97 -8.32
CA SER A 828 22.85 16.68 -7.35
C SER A 828 24.25 16.61 -7.98
N GLU A 829 24.34 16.37 -9.29
CA GLU A 829 25.60 16.41 -10.05
C GLU A 829 26.04 17.83 -10.41
N HIS A 830 25.18 18.84 -10.20
CA HIS A 830 25.53 20.23 -10.49
C HIS A 830 26.52 20.77 -9.43
N PRO A 831 27.65 21.39 -9.81
CA PRO A 831 28.70 21.80 -8.86
C PRO A 831 28.21 22.76 -7.76
N ASP A 832 27.18 23.55 -8.06
CA ASP A 832 26.62 24.54 -7.12
C ASP A 832 25.58 23.98 -6.15
N VAL A 833 25.08 22.76 -6.38
CA VAL A 833 24.04 22.13 -5.54
C VAL A 833 24.73 21.35 -4.42
N GLN A 834 24.28 21.57 -3.18
CA GLN A 834 24.70 20.82 -2.01
C GLN A 834 23.75 19.63 -1.76
N GLU A 835 22.46 19.93 -1.63
CA GLU A 835 21.38 18.95 -1.52
C GLU A 835 20.16 19.48 -2.28
N CYS A 836 19.29 18.60 -2.77
CA CYS A 836 18.04 19.01 -3.37
C CYS A 836 16.93 17.97 -3.18
N ALA A 837 15.68 18.43 -3.27
CA ALA A 837 14.49 17.60 -3.30
C ALA A 837 13.57 18.08 -4.43
N VAL A 838 13.02 17.16 -5.21
CA VAL A 838 12.10 17.48 -6.30
C VAL A 838 10.74 16.88 -5.96
N MET A 839 9.70 17.71 -6.07
CA MET A 839 8.34 17.34 -5.71
C MET A 839 7.35 17.78 -6.77
N ALA A 840 6.18 17.15 -6.73
CA ALA A 840 5.04 17.59 -7.51
C ALA A 840 4.55 18.93 -6.98
N HIS A 841 4.34 19.89 -7.87
CA HIS A 841 3.72 21.16 -7.54
C HIS A 841 2.52 21.40 -8.45
N LYS A 842 1.41 21.81 -7.85
CA LYS A 842 0.16 22.09 -8.57
C LYS A 842 0.06 23.59 -8.82
N LEU A 843 0.10 23.98 -10.09
CA LEU A 843 -0.05 25.37 -10.52
C LEU A 843 -1.49 25.88 -10.27
N PRO A 844 -1.72 27.21 -10.23
CA PRO A 844 -3.05 27.79 -10.01
C PRO A 844 -4.13 27.29 -10.99
N ASP A 845 -3.72 26.99 -12.23
CA ASP A 845 -4.58 26.44 -13.28
C ASP A 845 -4.77 24.91 -13.20
N GLN A 846 -4.43 24.31 -12.05
CA GLN A 846 -4.56 22.89 -11.73
C GLN A 846 -3.57 21.96 -12.46
N ARG A 847 -2.69 22.47 -13.34
CA ARG A 847 -1.65 21.65 -13.98
C ARG A 847 -0.57 21.26 -12.98
N MET A 848 -0.04 20.04 -13.13
CA MET A 848 1.10 19.57 -12.35
C MET A 848 2.42 19.95 -13.00
N THR A 849 3.40 20.35 -12.18
CA THR A 849 4.78 20.60 -12.57
C THR A 849 5.74 20.09 -11.49
N LEU A 850 7.04 20.27 -11.72
CA LEU A 850 8.08 19.97 -10.75
C LEU A 850 8.55 21.23 -10.03
N ARG A 851 8.64 21.14 -8.71
CA ARG A 851 9.29 22.10 -7.82
C ARG A 851 10.54 21.44 -7.25
N ALA A 852 11.71 22.04 -7.49
CA ALA A 852 12.96 21.67 -6.86
C ALA A 852 13.23 22.62 -5.69
N VAL A 853 13.39 22.06 -4.50
CA VAL A 853 13.90 22.77 -3.32
C VAL A 853 15.40 22.48 -3.24
N VAL A 854 16.23 23.50 -3.32
CA VAL A 854 17.67 23.41 -3.51
C VAL A 854 18.40 24.11 -2.38
N GLN A 855 19.33 23.39 -1.76
CA GLN A 855 20.36 23.98 -0.92
C GLN A 855 21.61 24.18 -1.77
N LEU A 856 22.09 25.41 -1.87
CA LEU A 856 23.33 25.73 -2.58
C LEU A 856 24.55 25.51 -1.69
N ARG A 857 25.70 25.23 -2.32
CA ARG A 857 26.98 25.24 -1.62
C ARG A 857 27.33 26.64 -1.11
N SER A 858 28.08 26.69 -0.01
CA SER A 858 28.42 27.94 0.69
C SER A 858 29.07 28.99 -0.22
N GLY A 859 28.69 30.26 -0.06
CA GLY A 859 29.22 31.39 -0.82
C GLY A 859 28.51 31.67 -2.15
N LEU A 860 27.53 30.85 -2.53
CA LEU A 860 26.74 31.03 -3.75
C LEU A 860 25.43 31.77 -3.46
N ALA A 861 25.06 32.69 -4.35
CA ALA A 861 23.81 33.44 -4.25
C ALA A 861 22.67 32.73 -5.01
N ALA A 862 21.51 32.67 -4.36
CA ALA A 862 20.24 32.33 -4.99
C ALA A 862 19.80 33.44 -5.96
N GLY A 863 19.07 33.08 -7.02
CA GLY A 863 18.46 34.05 -7.93
C GLY A 863 18.14 33.49 -9.32
N ASP A 864 17.40 34.26 -10.11
CA ASP A 864 16.85 33.83 -11.41
C ASP A 864 17.89 33.35 -12.42
N THR A 865 19.11 33.91 -12.37
CA THR A 865 20.22 33.45 -13.22
C THR A 865 20.62 32.04 -12.85
N ARG A 866 20.78 31.75 -11.54
CA ARG A 866 21.10 30.42 -11.04
C ARG A 866 19.99 29.43 -11.32
N SER A 867 18.73 29.83 -11.15
CA SER A 867 17.59 28.96 -11.44
C SER A 867 17.55 28.57 -12.91
N ARG A 868 17.88 29.51 -13.82
CA ARG A 868 18.03 29.20 -15.25
C ARG A 868 19.18 28.24 -15.52
N GLU A 869 20.35 28.44 -14.90
CA GLU A 869 21.50 27.54 -15.03
C GLU A 869 21.17 26.11 -14.58
N LEU A 870 20.53 25.95 -13.42
CA LEU A 870 20.09 24.64 -12.91
C LEU A 870 19.04 24.00 -13.83
N ALA A 871 18.05 24.76 -14.30
CA ALA A 871 17.05 24.25 -15.23
C ALA A 871 17.68 23.82 -16.57
N ASP A 872 18.62 24.60 -17.10
CA ASP A 872 19.30 24.30 -18.35
C ASP A 872 20.26 23.12 -18.21
N PHE A 873 20.90 22.95 -17.05
CA PHE A 873 21.68 21.76 -16.71
C PHE A 873 20.84 20.48 -16.77
N VAL A 874 19.61 20.54 -16.25
CA VAL A 874 18.66 19.41 -16.33
C VAL A 874 18.20 19.19 -17.77
N LYS A 875 17.84 20.23 -18.52
CA LYS A 875 17.42 20.10 -19.94
C LYS A 875 18.52 19.52 -20.83
N ALA A 876 19.78 19.74 -20.50
CA ALA A 876 20.92 19.20 -21.25
C ALA A 876 21.15 17.70 -21.01
N ARG A 877 20.64 17.13 -19.92
CA ARG A 877 20.88 15.74 -19.49
C ARG A 877 19.63 14.86 -19.51
N LEU A 878 18.47 15.46 -19.26
CA LEU A 878 17.17 14.80 -19.21
C LEU A 878 16.25 15.35 -20.30
N GLN A 879 15.14 14.64 -20.55
CA GLN A 879 14.16 15.07 -21.55
C GLN A 879 13.59 16.47 -21.19
N PRO A 880 13.30 17.35 -22.17
CA PRO A 880 12.95 18.76 -21.93
C PRO A 880 11.72 19.01 -21.06
N HIS A 881 10.88 18.01 -20.79
CA HIS A 881 9.72 18.15 -19.91
C HIS A 881 10.04 17.87 -18.43
N LYS A 882 11.23 17.33 -18.13
CA LYS A 882 11.66 16.90 -16.78
C LYS A 882 12.36 17.98 -15.97
N TYR A 883 12.64 19.16 -16.53
CA TYR A 883 13.26 20.22 -15.72
C TYR A 883 12.26 20.80 -14.70
N PRO A 884 12.73 21.17 -13.49
CA PRO A 884 11.90 21.84 -12.51
C PRO A 884 11.50 23.23 -13.01
N ARG A 885 10.20 23.50 -13.08
CA ARG A 885 9.69 24.84 -13.46
C ARG A 885 9.76 25.84 -12.31
N ILE A 886 9.84 25.32 -11.08
CA ILE A 886 9.98 26.11 -9.87
C ILE A 886 11.25 25.62 -9.19
N ILE A 887 12.17 26.55 -8.92
CA ILE A 887 13.37 26.29 -8.13
C ILE A 887 13.33 27.25 -6.95
N GLU A 888 13.29 26.67 -5.76
CA GLU A 888 13.28 27.40 -4.51
C GLU A 888 14.53 27.10 -3.72
N TYR A 889 15.05 28.13 -3.05
CA TYR A 889 16.28 28.02 -2.31
C TYR A 889 16.01 28.03 -0.82
N VAL A 890 16.54 27.04 -0.12
CA VAL A 890 16.49 26.94 1.34
C VAL A 890 17.89 27.02 1.90
N ARG A 891 18.01 27.53 3.13
CA ARG A 891 19.30 27.51 3.85
C ARG A 891 19.71 26.08 4.21
N GLU A 892 18.73 25.24 4.53
CA GLU A 892 18.91 23.84 4.92
C GLU A 892 17.66 23.06 4.52
N ILE A 893 17.84 21.82 4.05
CA ILE A 893 16.72 20.92 3.74
C ILE A 893 16.31 20.21 5.03
N PRO A 894 15.02 20.26 5.44
CA PRO A 894 14.57 19.59 6.65
C PRO A 894 14.76 18.08 6.51
N LYS A 895 15.20 17.47 7.60
CA LYS A 895 15.47 16.03 7.67
C LYS A 895 14.61 15.39 8.76
N THR A 896 14.19 14.16 8.51
CA THR A 896 13.54 13.31 9.51
C THR A 896 14.55 12.93 10.60
N GLY A 897 14.09 12.32 11.69
CA GLY A 897 15.01 11.77 12.71
C GLY A 897 15.96 10.69 12.19
N THR A 898 15.63 10.04 11.07
CA THR A 898 16.52 9.11 10.36
C THR A 898 17.52 9.80 9.43
N GLY A 899 17.61 11.13 9.42
CA GLY A 899 18.50 11.87 8.53
C GLY A 899 18.10 11.87 7.05
N LYS A 900 16.92 11.35 6.70
CA LYS A 900 16.33 11.41 5.34
C LYS A 900 15.71 12.78 5.10
N ILE A 901 15.63 13.24 3.85
CA ILE A 901 14.88 14.46 3.51
C ILE A 901 13.42 14.32 3.96
N ASP A 902 12.96 15.23 4.81
CA ASP A 902 11.57 15.33 5.24
C ASP A 902 10.74 16.07 4.17
N ARG A 903 10.30 15.30 3.18
CA ARG A 903 9.46 15.81 2.08
C ARG A 903 8.11 16.33 2.59
N GLN A 904 7.59 15.86 3.73
CA GLN A 904 6.34 16.39 4.30
C GLN A 904 6.56 17.78 4.91
N ALA A 905 7.65 18.00 5.64
CA ALA A 905 8.02 19.32 6.14
C ALA A 905 8.18 20.32 4.98
N LEU A 906 8.86 19.92 3.90
CA LEU A 906 9.00 20.72 2.68
C LEU A 906 7.67 21.07 1.97
N LEU A 907 6.63 20.24 2.15
CA LEU A 907 5.29 20.49 1.64
C LEU A 907 4.50 21.44 2.57
N GLN A 908 4.68 21.35 3.88
CA GLN A 908 4.02 22.21 4.86
C GLN A 908 4.55 23.65 4.80
N ASP A 909 5.87 23.83 4.69
CA ASP A 909 6.49 25.16 4.54
C ASP A 909 6.02 25.89 3.27
N ALA A 910 5.70 25.14 2.21
CA ALA A 910 5.18 25.69 0.96
C ALA A 910 3.71 26.14 1.04
N SER A 911 2.97 25.69 2.06
CA SER A 911 1.58 26.07 2.29
C SER A 911 1.43 27.27 3.25
N ALA A 912 2.53 27.70 3.87
CA ALA A 912 2.61 28.85 4.76
C ALA A 912 3.14 30.13 4.07
N ALA A 913 3.56 30.02 2.80
CA ALA A 913 3.96 31.11 1.90
C ALA A 913 2.92 31.28 0.80
#